data_AF-A0A8I2FVR7-F1
#
_entry.id   AF-A0A8I2FVR7-F1
#
_cell.length_a   1.000
_cell.length_b   1.000
_cell.length_c   1.000
_cell.angle_alpha   90.00
_cell.angle_beta   90.00
_cell.angle_gamma   90.00
#
_symmetry.space_group_name_H-M   'P 1'
#
loop_
_entity.id
_entity.type
_entity.pdbx_description
1 polymer ?
#
loop_
_entity_poly.entity_id
_entity_poly.type
_entity_poly.pdbx_seq_one_letter_code
_entity_poly.pdbx_strand_id
1 'polypeptide(L)'
;MNRPRKLGKRRRRLYWTFGFLAVAIIVGITIGILLHRSSRPSTYRPGEKIEGITSKLSLNIPEEAPTPRFSDVTSQAGIDFRHFIGPRSSQLPEDMGSGAAWGDYDNDGDEDLFLVSSGGALTLSPEQRAPCVLYENKGDGTFRRNNDFPGLRIIGMGAAWGDYDSDGWLDLVVTGYNSLILYRNHGGTFTEDPNFSAPPGFWAGASWGDFDNDRDLDLYVCGYVRYKEARGELPKVSRQYGREVPYTLNPSSYEPEKNLLFRNNGDGTFREVAFDLGVDNPKGRSLSALWHDFNDDGWLDLYIANDISDNVLYLNKNGKFKDISHAAWVADYRGAMGLAAGDWNGDGDDDLFVTHWIAQENALYDSLFTEAARRKTGPAAAKEAFSPLRFMDAADMVGLGQVALHRIGWGTEFADLDADGWLDLLVANGSTFETEDVSPRLRPQRPFLFWNRQGKTFHNLAPLNAALNQPHVGRGLAVSDYDCDGHLDFVIVNHGEGVQLFRGVVPPAQKGVGSGNWVILKLRSRSGSNKELNGRGEGARLIAYVKGRRLRRCVGGASYLSQSSRRVHFGLGPAQRIDSLEVRWPGGGQDIYTNLQANKYWELTEGEPAPRPLTLSSDTTADAKMDERQRVTAFWQNQRAAVHAMKVEKDIHKAIHLFKKALTYDPNHEDSLYYLVQALVTKGDLQEGIETLEKLTRINPSSHRGYKQVGFLRARNAETSADLLAAEKSLDRALAINPEETGVLLLLGEIDLIQGELEKADQRFAWVCRSNPRSVAGFYLRGYIAWKSGDRASARSFLSRAIQAKKQEKKPKGSTSEGDVRLKMHTEVTLFPLFFKNLDDKTGNLDKTFKALDEHLKKMPPAAALFEKSGSKTFY
;
A
#
# COMPACT_ATOMS: atom_id res chain seq x y z
N MET A 1 -63.21 -66.64 53.14
CA MET A 1 -62.60 -65.39 53.66
C MET A 1 -61.11 -65.62 53.97
N ASN A 2 -60.20 -65.34 53.04
CA ASN A 2 -58.76 -65.40 53.28
C ASN A 2 -58.22 -63.99 53.54
N ARG A 3 -58.01 -63.66 54.83
CA ARG A 3 -57.37 -62.40 55.24
C ARG A 3 -55.92 -62.36 54.72
N PRO A 4 -55.48 -61.27 54.06
CA PRO A 4 -54.10 -61.16 53.60
C PRO A 4 -53.15 -61.15 54.79
N ARG A 5 -52.12 -62.02 54.74
CA ARG A 5 -51.05 -62.14 55.74
C ARG A 5 -50.43 -60.76 55.98
N LYS A 6 -50.71 -60.18 57.15
CA LYS A 6 -50.07 -58.94 57.62
C LYS A 6 -48.56 -59.17 57.65
N LEU A 7 -47.82 -58.47 56.79
CA LEU A 7 -46.36 -58.43 56.82
C LEU A 7 -45.88 -58.13 58.24
N GLY A 8 -45.08 -59.03 58.82
CA GLY A 8 -44.57 -58.90 60.19
C GLY A 8 -43.79 -57.59 60.38
N LYS A 9 -43.86 -57.00 61.59
CA LYS A 9 -43.27 -55.69 61.93
C LYS A 9 -41.83 -55.50 61.41
N ARG A 10 -41.01 -56.56 61.43
CA ARG A 10 -39.64 -56.55 60.87
C ARG A 10 -39.60 -56.31 59.35
N ARG A 11 -40.44 -56.98 58.56
CA ARG A 11 -40.48 -56.79 57.09
C ARG A 11 -41.00 -55.41 56.72
N ARG A 12 -42.02 -54.89 57.42
CA ARG A 12 -42.47 -53.51 57.22
C ARG A 12 -41.37 -52.49 57.53
N ARG A 13 -40.64 -52.65 58.63
CA ARG A 13 -39.48 -51.80 58.92
C ARG A 13 -38.46 -51.87 57.78
N LEU A 14 -38.10 -53.08 57.33
CA LEU A 14 -37.14 -53.25 56.23
C LEU A 14 -37.59 -52.56 54.94
N TYR A 15 -38.85 -52.69 54.54
CA TYR A 15 -39.38 -51.99 53.35
C TYR A 15 -39.40 -50.47 53.52
N TRP A 16 -39.72 -49.96 54.72
CA TRP A 16 -39.61 -48.53 55.00
C TRP A 16 -38.16 -48.05 54.99
N THR A 17 -37.21 -48.84 55.50
CA THR A 17 -35.78 -48.51 55.48
C THR A 17 -35.24 -48.52 54.06
N PHE A 18 -35.55 -49.54 53.25
CA PHE A 18 -35.16 -49.60 51.84
C PHE A 18 -35.83 -48.52 50.99
N GLY A 19 -37.11 -48.22 51.24
CA GLY A 19 -37.82 -47.13 50.59
C GLY A 19 -37.20 -45.77 50.92
N PHE A 20 -36.86 -45.54 52.19
CA PHE A 20 -36.19 -44.31 52.62
C PHE A 20 -34.77 -44.19 52.04
N LEU A 21 -34.03 -45.30 51.98
CA LEU A 21 -32.70 -45.34 51.38
C LEU A 21 -32.76 -45.08 49.86
N ALA A 22 -33.73 -45.66 49.17
CA ALA A 22 -33.93 -45.42 47.74
C ALA A 22 -34.28 -43.95 47.44
N VAL A 23 -35.16 -43.36 48.25
CA VAL A 23 -35.49 -41.92 48.15
C VAL A 23 -34.26 -41.06 48.45
N ALA A 24 -33.49 -41.39 49.51
CA ALA A 24 -32.29 -40.65 49.86
C ALA A 24 -31.22 -40.73 48.75
N ILE A 25 -31.06 -41.89 48.09
CA ILE A 25 -30.15 -42.06 46.95
C ILE A 25 -30.63 -41.25 45.75
N ILE A 26 -31.92 -41.28 45.42
CA ILE A 26 -32.48 -40.49 44.30
C ILE A 26 -32.31 -39.00 44.57
N VAL A 27 -32.59 -38.55 45.79
CA VAL A 27 -32.41 -37.15 46.20
C VAL A 27 -30.92 -36.78 46.15
N GLY A 28 -30.02 -37.65 46.63
CA GLY A 28 -28.57 -37.43 46.56
C GLY A 28 -28.04 -37.35 45.13
N ILE A 29 -28.51 -38.22 44.23
CA ILE A 29 -28.17 -38.18 42.80
C ILE A 29 -28.73 -36.91 42.16
N THR A 30 -29.97 -36.53 42.48
CA THR A 30 -30.61 -35.33 41.94
C THR A 30 -29.88 -34.07 42.39
N ILE A 31 -29.55 -33.97 43.68
CA ILE A 31 -28.73 -32.88 44.24
C ILE A 31 -27.33 -32.90 43.61
N GLY A 32 -26.71 -34.06 43.44
CA GLY A 32 -25.42 -34.20 42.77
C GLY A 32 -25.45 -33.73 41.31
N ILE A 33 -26.49 -34.06 40.56
CA ILE A 33 -26.70 -33.58 39.17
C ILE A 33 -26.95 -32.06 39.16
N LEU A 34 -27.74 -31.54 40.09
CA LEU A 34 -28.02 -30.11 40.20
C LEU A 34 -26.77 -29.32 40.57
N LEU A 35 -25.99 -29.80 41.56
CA LEU A 35 -24.72 -29.22 41.95
C LEU A 35 -23.68 -29.33 40.82
N HIS A 36 -23.63 -30.45 40.09
CA HIS A 36 -22.76 -30.61 38.93
C HIS A 36 -23.17 -29.69 37.77
N ARG A 37 -24.47 -29.47 37.55
CA ARG A 37 -24.97 -28.50 36.57
C ARG A 37 -24.72 -27.05 36.98
N SER A 38 -24.89 -26.71 38.26
CA SER A 38 -24.68 -25.36 38.78
C SER A 38 -23.20 -25.00 38.97
N SER A 39 -22.31 -26.00 39.06
CA SER A 39 -20.85 -25.81 39.12
C SER A 39 -20.19 -25.78 37.76
N ARG A 40 -20.93 -26.02 36.67
CA ARG A 40 -20.44 -25.69 35.32
C ARG A 40 -20.41 -24.17 35.19
N PRO A 41 -19.27 -23.56 34.86
CA PRO A 41 -19.22 -22.13 34.56
C PRO A 41 -20.19 -21.84 33.42
N SER A 42 -20.95 -20.75 33.53
CA SER A 42 -21.90 -20.33 32.50
C SER A 42 -21.13 -20.11 31.19
N THR A 43 -21.50 -20.84 30.14
CA THR A 43 -20.93 -20.66 28.82
C THR A 43 -21.47 -19.36 28.24
N TYR A 44 -20.69 -18.28 28.32
CA TYR A 44 -21.00 -17.01 27.65
C TYR A 44 -21.51 -17.21 26.21
N ARG A 45 -22.73 -16.75 25.93
CA ARG A 45 -23.26 -16.66 24.57
C ARG A 45 -23.21 -15.20 24.12
N PRO A 46 -22.63 -14.90 22.94
CA PRO A 46 -22.67 -13.54 22.39
C PRO A 46 -24.10 -13.00 22.41
N GLY A 47 -24.31 -11.90 23.15
CA GLY A 47 -25.63 -11.27 23.33
C GLY A 47 -26.40 -11.62 24.62
N GLU A 48 -25.94 -12.56 25.46
CA GLU A 48 -26.53 -12.79 26.78
C GLU A 48 -26.16 -11.68 27.78
N LYS A 49 -27.11 -11.30 28.65
CA LYS A 49 -26.84 -10.37 29.76
C LYS A 49 -25.89 -11.04 30.75
N ILE A 50 -24.69 -10.49 30.90
CA ILE A 50 -23.72 -10.91 31.91
C ILE A 50 -24.05 -10.20 33.23
N GLU A 51 -24.25 -10.96 34.31
CA GLU A 51 -24.46 -10.42 35.65
C GLU A 51 -23.25 -9.56 36.07
N GLY A 52 -23.46 -8.27 36.31
CA GLY A 52 -22.39 -7.29 36.61
C GLY A 52 -22.03 -6.34 35.47
N ILE A 53 -22.42 -6.64 34.21
CA ILE A 53 -22.27 -5.72 33.08
C ILE A 53 -23.49 -4.78 33.02
N THR A 54 -23.24 -3.47 33.15
CA THR A 54 -24.26 -2.42 33.09
C THR A 54 -24.53 -2.00 31.64
N SER A 55 -25.78 -1.68 31.34
CA SER A 55 -26.20 -1.01 30.10
C SER A 55 -26.93 0.30 30.40
N LYS A 56 -26.68 0.90 31.57
CA LYS A 56 -27.41 2.10 32.05
C LYS A 56 -27.14 3.32 31.17
N LEU A 57 -25.96 3.39 30.56
CA LEU A 57 -25.55 4.49 29.70
C LEU A 57 -25.70 4.17 28.20
N SER A 58 -26.29 3.01 27.86
CA SER A 58 -26.68 2.72 26.48
C SER A 58 -27.84 3.61 26.07
N LEU A 59 -27.67 4.33 24.96
CA LEU A 59 -28.69 5.24 24.44
C LEU A 59 -29.64 4.49 23.48
N ASN A 60 -30.94 4.67 23.69
CA ASN A 60 -31.95 4.18 22.76
C ASN A 60 -31.92 5.00 21.47
N ILE A 61 -32.39 4.41 20.37
CA ILE A 61 -32.54 5.12 19.10
C ILE A 61 -33.73 6.09 19.21
N PRO A 62 -33.54 7.41 18.97
CA PRO A 62 -34.61 8.39 19.05
C PRO A 62 -35.54 8.28 17.82
N GLU A 63 -36.77 8.80 17.92
CA GLU A 63 -37.78 8.67 16.85
C GLU A 63 -37.37 9.37 15.55
N GLU A 64 -36.60 10.45 15.66
CA GLU A 64 -36.07 11.21 14.52
C GLU A 64 -34.84 10.58 13.85
N ALA A 65 -34.33 9.46 14.37
CA ALA A 65 -33.14 8.83 13.81
C ALA A 65 -33.37 8.41 12.34
N PRO A 66 -32.38 8.63 11.46
CA PRO A 66 -32.47 8.16 10.09
C PRO A 66 -32.52 6.63 10.05
N THR A 67 -33.13 6.09 9.00
CA THR A 67 -33.05 4.64 8.74
C THR A 67 -31.82 4.36 7.87
N PRO A 68 -30.80 3.63 8.36
CA PRO A 68 -29.59 3.36 7.59
C PRO A 68 -29.87 2.38 6.44
N ARG A 69 -29.42 2.72 5.22
CA ARG A 69 -29.68 1.94 4.00
C ARG A 69 -28.40 1.54 3.29
N PHE A 70 -27.64 0.67 3.94
CA PHE A 70 -26.55 -0.07 3.34
C PHE A 70 -27.04 -1.40 2.76
N SER A 71 -26.54 -1.77 1.59
CA SER A 71 -26.76 -3.08 0.97
C SER A 71 -25.43 -3.77 0.73
N ASP A 72 -25.33 -5.07 1.05
CA ASP A 72 -24.19 -5.88 0.65
C ASP A 72 -24.26 -6.10 -0.87
N VAL A 73 -23.31 -5.52 -1.60
CA VAL A 73 -23.21 -5.58 -3.07
C VAL A 73 -22.02 -6.41 -3.53
N THR A 74 -21.35 -7.14 -2.63
CA THR A 74 -20.06 -7.80 -2.91
C THR A 74 -20.09 -8.67 -4.16
N SER A 75 -21.10 -9.52 -4.29
CA SER A 75 -21.25 -10.41 -5.44
C SER A 75 -21.69 -9.66 -6.69
N GLN A 76 -22.55 -8.64 -6.57
CA GLN A 76 -22.97 -7.79 -7.70
C GLN A 76 -21.78 -7.00 -8.26
N ALA A 77 -20.88 -6.55 -7.39
CA ALA A 77 -19.67 -5.82 -7.74
C ALA A 77 -18.57 -6.74 -8.32
N GLY A 78 -18.78 -8.05 -8.42
CA GLY A 78 -17.81 -8.98 -9.01
C GLY A 78 -16.64 -9.37 -8.08
N ILE A 79 -16.75 -9.10 -6.78
CA ILE A 79 -15.73 -9.44 -5.79
C ILE A 79 -15.98 -10.85 -5.26
N ASP A 80 -15.03 -11.74 -5.48
CA ASP A 80 -14.99 -13.10 -4.91
C ASP A 80 -13.66 -13.26 -4.19
N PHE A 81 -13.55 -12.83 -2.94
CA PHE A 81 -12.30 -12.88 -2.20
C PHE A 81 -12.40 -13.85 -1.01
N ARG A 82 -11.36 -14.67 -0.84
CA ARG A 82 -11.22 -15.60 0.29
C ARG A 82 -9.85 -15.38 0.92
N HIS A 83 -9.83 -14.80 2.12
CA HIS A 83 -8.59 -14.40 2.78
C HIS A 83 -7.90 -15.52 3.58
N PHE A 84 -8.54 -16.68 3.76
CA PHE A 84 -8.02 -17.80 4.57
C PHE A 84 -8.38 -19.16 3.95
N ILE A 85 -7.40 -20.08 3.88
CA ILE A 85 -7.58 -21.46 3.38
C ILE A 85 -7.17 -22.48 4.46
N GLY A 86 -7.93 -23.58 4.51
CA GLY A 86 -7.64 -24.73 5.36
C GLY A 86 -8.27 -24.65 6.76
N PRO A 87 -8.14 -25.71 7.57
CA PRO A 87 -8.63 -25.73 8.94
C PRO A 87 -7.71 -24.89 9.83
N ARG A 88 -8.30 -23.94 10.56
CA ARG A 88 -7.61 -23.14 11.56
C ARG A 88 -6.94 -24.03 12.62
N SER A 89 -5.72 -23.67 13.01
CA SER A 89 -4.86 -24.42 13.94
C SER A 89 -4.65 -23.71 15.29
N SER A 90 -5.48 -22.70 15.58
CA SER A 90 -5.50 -21.95 16.83
C SER A 90 -4.15 -21.28 17.15
N GLN A 91 -3.61 -20.58 16.17
CA GLN A 91 -2.36 -19.83 16.27
C GLN A 91 -2.63 -18.33 16.12
N LEU A 92 -1.98 -17.51 16.95
CA LEU A 92 -2.21 -16.06 16.96
C LEU A 92 -2.11 -15.40 15.56
N PRO A 93 -1.10 -15.68 14.71
CA PRO A 93 -1.05 -15.10 13.36
C PRO A 93 -2.23 -15.46 12.46
N GLU A 94 -2.92 -16.58 12.71
CA GLU A 94 -4.09 -16.96 11.93
C GLU A 94 -5.32 -16.12 12.28
N ASP A 95 -5.40 -15.57 13.50
CA ASP A 95 -6.65 -15.03 14.09
C ASP A 95 -6.76 -13.51 14.06
N MET A 96 -5.62 -12.84 13.94
CA MET A 96 -5.56 -11.38 13.78
C MET A 96 -6.31 -10.94 12.51
N GLY A 97 -6.42 -11.85 11.53
CA GLY A 97 -7.12 -11.61 10.28
C GLY A 97 -6.33 -10.71 9.36
N SER A 98 -7.03 -10.00 8.48
CA SER A 98 -6.41 -9.09 7.54
C SER A 98 -7.26 -7.85 7.27
N GLY A 99 -6.67 -6.86 6.60
CA GLY A 99 -7.31 -5.60 6.22
C GLY A 99 -7.44 -5.36 4.73
N ALA A 100 -7.87 -4.14 4.39
CA ALA A 100 -8.14 -3.67 3.03
C ALA A 100 -7.61 -2.25 2.83
N ALA A 101 -7.22 -1.89 1.61
CA ALA A 101 -6.75 -0.54 1.31
C ALA A 101 -7.38 0.00 0.02
N TRP A 102 -8.04 1.15 0.12
CA TRP A 102 -8.58 1.90 -1.02
C TRP A 102 -7.52 2.83 -1.62
N GLY A 103 -7.42 2.85 -2.95
CA GLY A 103 -6.59 3.82 -3.64
C GLY A 103 -6.67 3.70 -5.16
N ASP A 104 -6.78 4.84 -5.84
CA ASP A 104 -6.65 5.01 -7.29
C ASP A 104 -5.19 4.72 -7.72
N TYR A 105 -4.87 3.45 -8.03
CA TYR A 105 -3.51 3.01 -8.30
C TYR A 105 -3.08 3.25 -9.75
N ASP A 106 -4.03 3.34 -10.68
CA ASP A 106 -3.76 3.56 -12.10
C ASP A 106 -4.11 4.97 -12.60
N ASN A 107 -4.47 5.87 -11.68
CA ASN A 107 -4.79 7.28 -11.94
C ASN A 107 -5.96 7.47 -12.92
N ASP A 108 -6.91 6.54 -12.99
CA ASP A 108 -8.08 6.62 -13.86
C ASP A 108 -9.25 7.44 -13.26
N GLY A 109 -9.15 7.78 -11.97
CA GLY A 109 -10.13 8.59 -11.26
C GLY A 109 -11.11 7.80 -10.40
N ASP A 110 -11.07 6.47 -10.42
CA ASP A 110 -11.86 5.60 -9.56
C ASP A 110 -11.01 5.02 -8.43
N GLU A 111 -11.62 4.66 -7.29
CA GLU A 111 -10.87 4.04 -6.20
C GLU A 111 -10.84 2.51 -6.37
N ASP A 112 -9.64 1.94 -6.43
CA ASP A 112 -9.41 0.51 -6.48
C ASP A 112 -9.26 -0.10 -5.09
N LEU A 113 -9.42 -1.42 -5.01
CA LEU A 113 -9.44 -2.15 -3.73
C LEU A 113 -8.33 -3.20 -3.67
N PHE A 114 -7.38 -3.01 -2.76
CA PHE A 114 -6.44 -4.06 -2.39
C PHE A 114 -6.91 -4.82 -1.15
N LEU A 115 -6.95 -6.16 -1.24
CA LEU A 115 -7.35 -7.04 -0.15
C LEU A 115 -6.18 -7.92 0.29
N VAL A 116 -5.81 -7.77 1.56
CA VAL A 116 -4.76 -8.57 2.19
C VAL A 116 -5.32 -9.94 2.54
N SER A 117 -4.57 -10.99 2.23
CA SER A 117 -4.90 -12.36 2.60
C SER A 117 -4.16 -12.77 3.86
N SER A 118 -4.88 -13.33 4.83
CA SER A 118 -4.28 -14.04 5.97
C SER A 118 -3.69 -15.40 5.56
N GLY A 119 -3.85 -15.80 4.28
CA GLY A 119 -3.25 -16.97 3.67
C GLY A 119 -3.97 -18.25 4.05
N GLY A 120 -3.85 -18.66 5.32
CA GLY A 120 -4.39 -19.92 5.82
C GLY A 120 -3.64 -20.42 7.04
N ALA A 121 -3.82 -21.70 7.36
CA ALA A 121 -3.13 -22.31 8.49
C ALA A 121 -1.59 -22.21 8.34
N LEU A 122 -0.87 -21.97 9.45
CA LEU A 122 0.59 -21.83 9.46
C LEU A 122 1.32 -23.09 8.96
N THR A 123 0.64 -24.24 8.95
CA THR A 123 1.13 -25.51 8.43
C THR A 123 1.18 -25.57 6.89
N LEU A 124 0.54 -24.64 6.19
CA LEU A 124 0.53 -24.58 4.72
C LEU A 124 1.83 -23.99 4.18
N SER A 125 2.31 -24.57 3.07
CA SER A 125 3.39 -23.95 2.29
C SER A 125 2.91 -22.65 1.63
N PRO A 126 3.81 -21.70 1.32
CA PRO A 126 3.43 -20.43 0.68
C PRO A 126 2.54 -20.60 -0.56
N GLU A 127 2.80 -21.60 -1.40
CA GLU A 127 2.06 -21.85 -2.64
C GLU A 127 0.61 -22.29 -2.39
N GLN A 128 0.33 -22.87 -1.22
CA GLN A 128 -0.99 -23.34 -0.82
C GLN A 128 -1.85 -22.27 -0.14
N ARG A 129 -1.24 -21.15 0.29
CA ARG A 129 -1.94 -20.05 0.97
C ARG A 129 -2.81 -19.27 0.00
N ALA A 130 -3.92 -18.73 0.47
CA ALA A 130 -4.74 -17.78 -0.29
C ALA A 130 -3.90 -16.55 -0.69
N PRO A 131 -4.02 -16.07 -1.93
CA PRO A 131 -3.28 -14.89 -2.37
C PRO A 131 -3.96 -13.59 -1.90
N CYS A 132 -3.16 -12.54 -1.66
CA CYS A 132 -3.67 -11.17 -1.67
C CYS A 132 -4.17 -10.83 -3.08
N VAL A 133 -5.12 -9.90 -3.21
CA VAL A 133 -5.74 -9.57 -4.50
C VAL A 133 -5.92 -8.06 -4.65
N LEU A 134 -5.47 -7.52 -5.78
CA LEU A 134 -5.80 -6.17 -6.25
C LEU A 134 -7.02 -6.25 -7.18
N TYR A 135 -8.07 -5.50 -6.87
CA TYR A 135 -9.28 -5.35 -7.67
C TYR A 135 -9.30 -3.96 -8.31
N GLU A 136 -9.26 -3.93 -9.65
CA GLU A 136 -9.44 -2.75 -10.48
C GLU A 136 -10.93 -2.40 -10.54
N ASN A 137 -11.28 -1.16 -10.18
CA ASN A 137 -12.61 -0.60 -10.34
C ASN A 137 -12.88 -0.32 -11.83
N LYS A 138 -14.06 -0.65 -12.34
CA LYS A 138 -14.40 -0.44 -13.77
C LYS A 138 -15.19 0.85 -14.01
N GLY A 139 -15.49 1.62 -12.95
CA GLY A 139 -16.26 2.86 -13.03
C GLY A 139 -17.76 2.71 -13.18
N ASP A 140 -18.25 1.47 -13.25
CA ASP A 140 -19.67 1.13 -13.37
C ASP A 140 -20.23 0.46 -12.09
N GLY A 141 -19.46 0.53 -10.99
CA GLY A 141 -19.74 -0.13 -9.72
C GLY A 141 -19.35 -1.61 -9.67
N THR A 142 -18.63 -2.10 -10.68
CA THR A 142 -18.05 -3.46 -10.69
C THR A 142 -16.54 -3.45 -10.66
N PHE A 143 -15.96 -4.58 -10.26
CA PHE A 143 -14.53 -4.79 -10.13
C PHE A 143 -14.05 -5.98 -10.97
N ARG A 144 -12.77 -5.92 -11.37
CA ARG A 144 -12.05 -7.03 -11.98
C ARG A 144 -10.73 -7.26 -11.23
N ARG A 145 -10.34 -8.52 -11.05
CA ARG A 145 -9.00 -8.82 -10.52
C ARG A 145 -7.91 -8.36 -11.48
N ASN A 146 -6.92 -7.65 -10.95
CA ASN A 146 -5.68 -7.35 -11.67
C ASN A 146 -4.80 -8.61 -11.69
N ASN A 147 -4.68 -9.23 -12.87
CA ASN A 147 -3.89 -10.45 -13.05
C ASN A 147 -2.38 -10.18 -13.22
N ASP A 148 -2.00 -8.92 -13.43
CA ASP A 148 -0.60 -8.49 -13.58
C ASP A 148 0.03 -8.13 -12.22
N PHE A 149 -0.79 -8.00 -11.16
CA PHE A 149 -0.29 -7.85 -9.80
C PHE A 149 0.48 -9.12 -9.37
N PRO A 150 1.67 -9.00 -8.75
CA PRO A 150 2.43 -10.15 -8.27
C PRO A 150 1.61 -11.08 -7.38
N GLY A 151 1.69 -12.39 -7.62
CA GLY A 151 0.91 -13.41 -6.89
C GLY A 151 1.34 -13.59 -5.42
N LEU A 152 1.10 -12.58 -4.59
CA LEU A 152 1.54 -12.51 -3.20
C LEU A 152 0.77 -13.48 -2.29
N ARG A 153 1.48 -14.42 -1.67
CA ARG A 153 0.92 -15.46 -0.79
C ARG A 153 1.63 -15.51 0.56
N ILE A 154 1.14 -14.73 1.51
CA ILE A 154 1.72 -14.56 2.84
C ILE A 154 0.68 -14.84 3.93
N ILE A 155 1.12 -14.80 5.19
CA ILE A 155 0.23 -14.65 6.34
C ILE A 155 0.09 -13.14 6.57
N GLY A 156 -0.74 -12.49 5.76
CA GLY A 156 -0.84 -11.05 5.67
C GLY A 156 -1.67 -10.44 6.80
N MET A 157 -1.33 -9.21 7.16
CA MET A 157 -2.01 -8.41 8.17
C MET A 157 -2.67 -7.20 7.48
N GLY A 158 -1.91 -6.14 7.20
CA GLY A 158 -2.43 -4.89 6.66
C GLY A 158 -1.73 -4.42 5.39
N ALA A 159 -2.27 -3.34 4.83
CA ALA A 159 -1.70 -2.67 3.68
C ALA A 159 -1.99 -1.17 3.72
N ALA A 160 -1.10 -0.39 3.11
CA ALA A 160 -1.29 1.04 2.96
C ALA A 160 -0.66 1.51 1.64
N TRP A 161 -1.40 2.31 0.90
CA TRP A 161 -0.92 3.01 -0.28
C TRP A 161 -0.14 4.27 0.13
N GLY A 162 0.88 4.63 -0.62
CA GLY A 162 1.72 5.83 -0.46
C GLY A 162 2.50 6.10 -1.75
N ASP A 163 2.66 7.36 -2.16
CA ASP A 163 3.51 7.74 -3.29
C ASP A 163 4.89 8.07 -2.71
N TYR A 164 5.72 7.05 -2.47
CA TYR A 164 6.94 7.24 -1.66
C TYR A 164 8.09 7.81 -2.48
N ASP A 165 8.08 7.63 -3.80
CA ASP A 165 9.11 8.12 -4.70
C ASP A 165 8.71 9.43 -5.43
N SER A 166 7.52 9.97 -5.12
CA SER A 166 6.97 11.21 -5.67
C SER A 166 6.79 11.19 -7.19
N ASP A 167 6.53 10.01 -7.78
CA ASP A 167 6.33 9.87 -9.22
C ASP A 167 4.86 10.07 -9.67
N GLY A 168 3.96 10.24 -8.69
CA GLY A 168 2.54 10.50 -8.88
C GLY A 168 1.66 9.25 -8.94
N TRP A 169 2.25 8.06 -8.82
CA TRP A 169 1.57 6.77 -8.73
C TRP A 169 1.55 6.27 -7.28
N LEU A 170 0.49 5.54 -6.92
CA LEU A 170 0.42 4.98 -5.58
C LEU A 170 1.21 3.67 -5.51
N ASP A 171 2.20 3.62 -4.62
CA ASP A 171 2.92 2.42 -4.22
C ASP A 171 2.25 1.74 -3.03
N LEU A 172 2.57 0.46 -2.80
CA LEU A 172 1.86 -0.36 -1.83
C LEU A 172 2.83 -1.01 -0.85
N VAL A 173 2.68 -0.72 0.44
CA VAL A 173 3.27 -1.55 1.50
C VAL A 173 2.28 -2.61 1.94
N VAL A 174 2.75 -3.84 2.15
CA VAL A 174 1.99 -4.96 2.70
C VAL A 174 2.72 -5.57 3.90
N THR A 175 2.01 -5.71 5.01
CA THR A 175 2.54 -6.26 6.27
C THR A 175 2.02 -7.68 6.50
N GLY A 176 2.74 -8.45 7.31
CA GLY A 176 2.45 -9.85 7.56
C GLY A 176 3.32 -10.46 8.65
N TYR A 177 2.98 -11.69 9.03
CA TYR A 177 3.86 -12.50 9.88
C TYR A 177 5.09 -12.96 9.09
N ASN A 178 6.27 -12.50 9.50
CA ASN A 178 7.57 -12.64 8.83
C ASN A 178 7.61 -12.03 7.42
N SER A 179 6.80 -11.01 7.14
CA SER A 179 6.77 -10.35 5.82
C SER A 179 6.45 -8.87 5.96
N LEU A 180 7.30 -8.01 5.39
CA LEU A 180 7.05 -6.59 5.20
C LEU A 180 7.60 -6.24 3.82
N ILE A 181 6.73 -5.94 2.88
CA ILE A 181 7.06 -5.84 1.45
C ILE A 181 6.57 -4.48 0.95
N LEU A 182 7.44 -3.76 0.24
CA LEU A 182 7.10 -2.53 -0.47
C LEU A 182 7.07 -2.83 -1.98
N TYR A 183 5.96 -2.52 -2.64
CA TYR A 183 5.80 -2.61 -4.08
C TYR A 183 5.82 -1.22 -4.70
N ARG A 184 6.74 -1.01 -5.63
CA ARG A 184 6.77 0.18 -6.48
C ARG A 184 5.83 0.03 -7.67
N ASN A 185 5.10 1.09 -7.99
CA ASN A 185 4.12 1.14 -9.07
C ASN A 185 4.66 1.86 -10.31
N HIS A 186 4.82 1.12 -11.41
CA HIS A 186 5.32 1.62 -12.70
C HIS A 186 4.18 1.91 -13.66
N GLY A 187 3.27 2.81 -13.28
CA GLY A 187 2.14 3.19 -14.13
C GLY A 187 1.07 2.10 -14.28
N GLY A 188 0.70 1.46 -13.17
CA GLY A 188 -0.31 0.40 -13.08
C GLY A 188 0.26 -1.03 -12.99
N THR A 189 1.58 -1.19 -12.98
CA THR A 189 2.25 -2.50 -12.84
C THR A 189 3.22 -2.48 -11.67
N PHE A 190 3.34 -3.58 -10.93
CA PHE A 190 4.03 -3.59 -9.64
C PHE A 190 5.28 -4.46 -9.63
N THR A 191 6.34 -3.96 -8.99
CA THR A 191 7.55 -4.74 -8.65
C THR A 191 7.90 -4.54 -7.19
N GLU A 192 8.35 -5.59 -6.51
CA GLU A 192 8.92 -5.44 -5.17
C GLU A 192 10.16 -4.53 -5.23
N ASP A 193 10.24 -3.55 -4.32
CA ASP A 193 11.35 -2.61 -4.27
C ASP A 193 12.61 -3.30 -3.71
N PRO A 194 13.68 -3.47 -4.52
CA PRO A 194 14.91 -4.12 -4.07
C PRO A 194 15.71 -3.31 -3.04
N ASN A 195 15.44 -2.01 -2.90
CA ASN A 195 16.12 -1.12 -1.97
C ASN A 195 15.43 -1.07 -0.60
N PHE A 196 14.24 -1.65 -0.49
CA PHE A 196 13.51 -1.76 0.76
C PHE A 196 13.77 -3.12 1.41
N SER A 197 14.40 -3.12 2.58
CA SER A 197 14.70 -4.34 3.33
C SER A 197 14.25 -4.19 4.77
N ALA A 198 13.44 -5.14 5.24
CA ALA A 198 12.96 -5.20 6.61
C ALA A 198 13.34 -6.54 7.28
N PRO A 199 13.60 -6.53 8.60
CA PRO A 199 13.80 -7.77 9.33
C PRO A 199 12.50 -8.61 9.37
N PRO A 200 12.60 -9.93 9.55
CA PRO A 200 11.43 -10.74 9.85
C PRO A 200 10.84 -10.33 11.20
N GLY A 201 9.52 -10.25 11.28
CA GLY A 201 8.80 -9.92 12.50
C GLY A 201 7.30 -10.09 12.33
N PHE A 202 6.54 -9.88 13.39
CA PHE A 202 5.08 -9.89 13.32
C PHE A 202 4.58 -8.47 13.10
N TRP A 203 4.54 -8.07 11.82
CA TRP A 203 4.20 -6.73 11.38
C TRP A 203 2.69 -6.57 11.20
N ALA A 204 2.09 -5.67 11.98
CA ALA A 204 0.65 -5.38 12.01
C ALA A 204 0.34 -4.13 11.14
N GLY A 205 -0.31 -3.10 11.68
CA GLY A 205 -0.62 -1.89 10.93
C GLY A 205 0.61 -1.16 10.38
N ALA A 206 0.43 -0.49 9.24
CA ALA A 206 1.40 0.39 8.62
C ALA A 206 0.75 1.73 8.26
N SER A 207 1.47 2.83 8.43
CA SER A 207 0.97 4.18 8.15
C SER A 207 2.06 5.08 7.57
N TRP A 208 1.71 5.74 6.46
CA TRP A 208 2.55 6.74 5.81
C TRP A 208 2.35 8.12 6.45
N GLY A 209 3.42 8.88 6.62
CA GLY A 209 3.39 10.27 7.08
C GLY A 209 4.74 10.94 6.94
N ASP A 210 4.76 12.23 6.64
CA ASP A 210 5.97 13.06 6.62
C ASP A 210 6.23 13.59 8.04
N PHE A 211 7.07 12.89 8.81
CA PHE A 211 7.22 13.20 10.23
C PHE A 211 8.22 14.33 10.48
N ASP A 212 9.16 14.58 9.57
CA ASP A 212 10.18 15.61 9.73
C ASP A 212 10.03 16.82 8.80
N ASN A 213 8.90 16.90 8.10
CA ASN A 213 8.52 17.98 7.19
C ASN A 213 9.53 18.17 6.04
N ASP A 214 10.20 17.09 5.61
CA ASP A 214 11.08 17.11 4.44
C ASP A 214 10.36 16.88 3.10
N ARG A 215 9.04 16.61 3.17
CA ARG A 215 8.11 16.39 2.05
C ARG A 215 8.26 15.06 1.34
N ASP A 216 8.99 14.12 1.93
CA ASP A 216 9.02 12.73 1.49
C ASP A 216 8.20 11.88 2.48
N LEU A 217 7.45 10.88 1.98
CA LEU A 217 6.62 10.05 2.86
C LEU A 217 7.47 9.03 3.60
N ASP A 218 7.42 9.07 4.94
CA ASP A 218 8.02 8.07 5.81
C ASP A 218 7.02 6.97 6.19
N LEU A 219 7.54 5.80 6.55
CA LEU A 219 6.73 4.62 6.84
C LEU A 219 6.91 4.16 8.29
N TYR A 220 5.84 4.22 9.07
CA TYR A 220 5.78 3.61 10.41
C TYR A 220 5.10 2.24 10.35
N VAL A 221 5.68 1.24 11.01
CA VAL A 221 5.16 -0.14 11.04
C VAL A 221 5.09 -0.67 12.47
N CYS A 222 3.91 -1.14 12.85
CA CYS A 222 3.65 -1.72 14.16
C CYS A 222 4.20 -3.15 14.27
N GLY A 223 5.03 -3.40 15.29
CA GLY A 223 5.42 -4.73 15.75
C GLY A 223 4.46 -5.21 16.84
N TYR A 224 3.86 -6.38 16.65
CA TYR A 224 2.89 -6.91 17.61
C TYR A 224 3.55 -7.69 18.75
N VAL A 225 3.99 -8.92 18.48
CA VAL A 225 4.66 -9.78 19.47
C VAL A 225 5.72 -10.65 18.80
N ARG A 226 6.74 -11.04 19.56
CA ARG A 226 7.76 -12.03 19.19
C ARG A 226 7.17 -13.44 19.22
N TYR A 227 6.22 -13.68 18.32
CA TYR A 227 5.49 -14.94 18.25
C TYR A 227 6.44 -16.10 17.89
N LYS A 228 6.33 -17.18 18.66
CA LYS A 228 7.04 -18.44 18.43
C LYS A 228 6.02 -19.56 18.29
N GLU A 229 6.04 -20.25 17.17
CA GLU A 229 5.20 -21.43 16.93
C GLU A 229 5.57 -22.53 17.94
N ALA A 230 4.61 -22.98 18.74
CA ALA A 230 4.80 -24.07 19.69
C ALA A 230 4.32 -25.39 19.07
N ARG A 231 5.26 -26.24 18.62
CA ARG A 231 4.96 -27.61 18.16
C ARG A 231 5.19 -28.62 19.30
N GLY A 232 4.17 -28.84 20.12
CA GLY A 232 4.12 -29.93 21.10
C GLY A 232 4.44 -29.58 22.56
N GLU A 233 3.63 -30.15 23.47
CA GLU A 233 3.69 -30.20 24.94
C GLU A 233 4.23 -28.97 25.71
N LEU A 234 3.40 -27.93 25.82
CA LEU A 234 3.46 -26.99 26.94
C LEU A 234 2.06 -26.84 27.55
N PRO A 235 1.80 -27.30 28.79
CA PRO A 235 0.60 -26.91 29.50
C PRO A 235 0.83 -25.53 30.13
N LYS A 236 -0.06 -24.58 29.79
CA LYS A 236 -0.84 -23.83 30.79
C LYS A 236 -1.83 -22.94 30.03
N VAL A 237 -3.03 -23.49 29.92
CA VAL A 237 -4.25 -22.75 29.65
C VAL A 237 -4.31 -21.56 30.62
N SER A 238 -4.35 -20.33 30.08
CA SER A 238 -4.65 -19.15 30.89
C SER A 238 -6.16 -19.00 31.00
N ARG A 239 -6.66 -18.62 32.17
CA ARG A 239 -8.07 -18.21 32.34
C ARG A 239 -8.17 -16.71 32.13
N GLN A 240 -8.87 -16.29 31.08
CA GLN A 240 -9.22 -14.89 30.84
C GLN A 240 -10.74 -14.77 30.86
N TYR A 241 -11.28 -13.94 31.77
CA TYR A 241 -12.72 -13.81 32.03
C TYR A 241 -13.46 -15.14 32.26
N GLY A 242 -12.81 -16.06 32.98
CA GLY A 242 -13.40 -17.37 33.33
C GLY A 242 -13.36 -18.40 32.19
N ARG A 243 -12.76 -18.09 31.04
CA ARG A 243 -12.56 -19.03 29.93
C ARG A 243 -11.11 -19.41 29.74
N GLU A 244 -10.93 -20.66 29.34
CA GLU A 244 -9.67 -21.25 28.97
C GLU A 244 -9.29 -20.78 27.56
N VAL A 245 -8.25 -19.92 27.46
CA VAL A 245 -7.67 -19.49 26.19
C VAL A 245 -6.34 -20.22 26.00
N PRO A 246 -6.13 -20.92 24.86
CA PRO A 246 -4.84 -21.50 24.53
C PRO A 246 -3.71 -20.47 24.61
N TYR A 247 -2.56 -20.87 25.17
CA TYR A 247 -1.36 -20.01 25.24
C TYR A 247 -0.98 -19.44 23.86
N THR A 248 -1.17 -20.22 22.80
CA THR A 248 -0.89 -19.87 21.39
C THR A 248 -1.73 -18.73 20.84
N LEU A 249 -2.82 -18.36 21.53
CA LEU A 249 -3.74 -17.27 21.17
C LEU A 249 -3.68 -16.08 22.13
N ASN A 250 -2.96 -16.20 23.25
CA ASN A 250 -2.88 -15.15 24.24
C ASN A 250 -1.64 -14.27 23.97
N PRO A 251 -1.78 -12.98 23.62
CA PRO A 251 -0.67 -12.09 23.30
C PRO A 251 0.26 -11.82 24.50
N SER A 252 -0.25 -11.89 25.74
CA SER A 252 0.54 -11.74 26.96
C SER A 252 1.53 -12.89 27.18
N SER A 253 1.40 -13.99 26.42
CA SER A 253 2.30 -15.13 26.40
C SER A 253 3.64 -14.86 25.72
N TYR A 254 3.73 -13.78 24.95
CA TYR A 254 4.86 -13.44 24.11
C TYR A 254 5.43 -12.07 24.49
N GLU A 255 6.73 -11.91 24.29
CA GLU A 255 7.40 -10.62 24.43
C GLU A 255 6.92 -9.65 23.34
N PRO A 256 6.80 -8.34 23.62
CA PRO A 256 6.53 -7.33 22.61
C PRO A 256 7.55 -7.35 21.46
N GLU A 257 7.08 -7.10 20.24
CA GLU A 257 7.95 -6.81 19.09
C GLU A 257 8.08 -5.30 18.94
N LYS A 258 9.28 -4.82 18.61
CA LYS A 258 9.53 -3.39 18.47
C LYS A 258 8.92 -2.87 17.18
N ASN A 259 8.49 -1.62 17.18
CA ASN A 259 8.03 -0.93 15.98
C ASN A 259 9.22 -0.49 15.12
N LEU A 260 8.97 -0.27 13.82
CA LEU A 260 9.93 0.25 12.86
C LEU A 260 9.45 1.61 12.34
N LEU A 261 10.39 2.50 12.07
CA LEU A 261 10.15 3.77 11.38
C LEU A 261 11.20 3.91 10.29
N PHE A 262 10.77 3.79 9.05
CA PHE A 262 11.62 3.96 7.88
C PHE A 262 11.53 5.41 7.42
N ARG A 263 12.58 6.17 7.67
CA ARG A 263 12.76 7.49 7.09
C ARG A 263 13.10 7.37 5.61
N ASN A 264 12.39 8.09 4.76
CA ASN A 264 12.70 8.21 3.35
C ASN A 264 13.89 9.16 3.15
N ASN A 265 14.90 8.74 2.38
CA ASN A 265 16.09 9.58 2.14
C ASN A 265 15.93 10.52 0.93
N GLY A 266 14.77 10.49 0.24
CA GLY A 266 14.47 11.31 -0.93
C GLY A 266 15.09 10.81 -2.24
N ASP A 267 15.77 9.66 -2.21
CA ASP A 267 16.40 9.01 -3.37
C ASP A 267 15.82 7.61 -3.67
N GLY A 268 14.64 7.32 -3.10
CA GLY A 268 13.98 6.02 -3.19
C GLY A 268 14.55 4.96 -2.24
N THR A 269 15.46 5.34 -1.33
CA THR A 269 15.97 4.45 -0.28
C THR A 269 15.44 4.85 1.10
N PHE A 270 15.46 3.89 2.03
CA PHE A 270 14.98 4.10 3.40
C PHE A 270 16.06 3.84 4.45
N ARG A 271 15.94 4.51 5.59
CA ARG A 271 16.71 4.23 6.81
C ARG A 271 15.77 3.97 7.98
N GLU A 272 15.97 2.86 8.68
CA GLU A 272 15.27 2.58 9.94
C GLU A 272 15.82 3.49 11.06
N VAL A 273 14.94 4.22 11.74
CA VAL A 273 15.28 5.26 12.73
C VAL A 273 14.42 5.21 14.01
N ALA A 274 13.57 4.21 14.22
CA ALA A 274 12.63 4.21 15.34
C ALA A 274 13.35 4.24 16.70
N PHE A 275 14.41 3.46 16.86
CA PHE A 275 15.20 3.45 18.10
C PHE A 275 15.90 4.78 18.34
N ASP A 276 16.51 5.37 17.29
CA ASP A 276 17.22 6.65 17.37
C ASP A 276 16.28 7.80 17.76
N LEU A 277 15.02 7.74 17.31
CA LEU A 277 13.99 8.73 17.61
C LEU A 277 13.16 8.40 18.87
N GLY A 278 13.37 7.24 19.50
CA GLY A 278 12.66 6.81 20.70
C GLY A 278 11.20 6.42 20.48
N VAL A 279 10.84 6.04 19.26
CA VAL A 279 9.49 5.64 18.84
C VAL A 279 9.39 4.14 18.51
N ASP A 280 10.38 3.33 18.92
CA ASP A 280 10.40 1.87 18.72
C ASP A 280 9.45 1.10 19.66
N ASN A 281 8.77 1.81 20.57
CA ASN A 281 7.75 1.32 21.51
C ASN A 281 8.07 -0.08 22.09
N PRO A 282 9.20 -0.27 22.79
CA PRO A 282 9.76 -1.59 23.08
C PRO A 282 8.95 -2.44 24.07
N LYS A 283 7.90 -1.86 24.67
CA LYS A 283 7.00 -2.53 25.62
C LYS A 283 5.58 -2.70 25.09
N GLY A 284 5.24 -2.04 23.98
CA GLY A 284 3.91 -2.06 23.42
C GLY A 284 3.71 -3.21 22.45
N ARG A 285 2.53 -3.83 22.50
CA ARG A 285 2.11 -4.82 21.51
C ARG A 285 1.28 -4.11 20.45
N SER A 286 1.97 -3.46 19.53
CA SER A 286 1.36 -2.48 18.65
C SER A 286 0.53 -3.15 17.56
N LEU A 287 -0.67 -2.65 17.31
CA LEU A 287 -1.57 -3.16 16.27
C LEU A 287 -1.88 -2.14 15.18
N SER A 288 -2.05 -0.87 15.54
CA SER A 288 -2.32 0.23 14.61
C SER A 288 -1.58 1.49 15.04
N ALA A 289 -1.23 2.33 14.07
CA ALA A 289 -0.65 3.64 14.29
C ALA A 289 -1.34 4.69 13.42
N LEU A 290 -1.40 5.92 13.93
CA LEU A 290 -2.02 7.06 13.26
C LEU A 290 -1.09 8.27 13.36
N TRP A 291 -0.82 8.88 12.21
CA TRP A 291 -0.18 10.20 12.12
C TRP A 291 -1.24 11.30 12.15
N HIS A 292 -1.09 12.29 13.02
CA HIS A 292 -2.04 13.40 13.14
C HIS A 292 -1.43 14.63 13.84
N ASP A 293 -1.80 15.84 13.44
CA ASP A 293 -1.38 17.09 14.10
C ASP A 293 -2.39 17.49 15.19
N PHE A 294 -2.27 16.88 16.39
CA PHE A 294 -3.25 17.07 17.47
C PHE A 294 -3.15 18.42 18.17
N ASN A 295 -2.00 19.09 18.09
CA ASN A 295 -1.76 20.39 18.73
C ASN A 295 -1.67 21.54 17.72
N ASP A 296 -2.08 21.32 16.48
CA ASP A 296 -2.15 22.30 15.40
C ASP A 296 -0.83 23.06 15.14
N ASP A 297 0.32 22.42 15.36
CA ASP A 297 1.64 23.05 15.19
C ASP A 297 2.31 22.75 13.83
N GLY A 298 1.64 21.97 12.98
CA GLY A 298 2.10 21.62 11.63
C GLY A 298 3.12 20.48 11.59
N TRP A 299 3.35 19.79 12.71
CA TRP A 299 4.14 18.56 12.78
C TRP A 299 3.23 17.39 13.10
N LEU A 300 3.34 16.29 12.35
CA LEU A 300 2.54 15.11 12.62
C LEU A 300 3.01 14.42 13.91
N ASP A 301 2.11 14.31 14.88
CA ASP A 301 2.25 13.48 16.06
C ASP A 301 1.92 12.01 15.72
N LEU A 302 2.40 11.09 16.56
CA LEU A 302 2.21 9.66 16.37
C LEU A 302 1.42 9.06 17.54
N TYR A 303 0.22 8.53 17.27
CA TYR A 303 -0.53 7.72 18.22
C TYR A 303 -0.44 6.23 17.86
N ILE A 304 -0.25 5.38 18.87
CA ILE A 304 -0.11 3.93 18.70
C ILE A 304 -1.12 3.21 19.59
N ALA A 305 -1.97 2.39 18.95
CA ALA A 305 -2.85 1.44 19.62
C ALA A 305 -2.06 0.17 19.98
N ASN A 306 -2.03 -0.13 21.27
CA ASN A 306 -1.38 -1.31 21.83
C ASN A 306 -2.40 -2.27 22.42
N ASP A 307 -2.17 -3.56 22.20
CA ASP A 307 -2.93 -4.62 22.84
C ASP A 307 -2.35 -4.97 24.22
N ILE A 308 -3.19 -4.99 25.26
CA ILE A 308 -2.82 -5.35 26.65
C ILE A 308 -1.50 -4.70 27.09
N SER A 309 -1.30 -3.41 26.75
CA SER A 309 -0.13 -2.58 27.02
C SER A 309 -0.54 -1.12 26.82
N ASP A 310 0.14 -0.17 27.47
CA ASP A 310 -0.25 1.24 27.39
C ASP A 310 -0.20 1.73 25.93
N ASN A 311 -1.27 2.36 25.45
CA ASN A 311 -1.26 3.16 24.23
C ASN A 311 -0.26 4.32 24.36
N VAL A 312 0.35 4.71 23.24
CA VAL A 312 1.42 5.71 23.25
C VAL A 312 1.08 6.87 22.32
N LEU A 313 1.20 8.11 22.82
CA LEU A 313 1.16 9.35 22.06
C LEU A 313 2.51 10.03 22.12
N TYR A 314 3.20 10.05 20.98
CA TYR A 314 4.44 10.78 20.79
C TYR A 314 4.16 12.15 20.15
N LEU A 315 4.35 13.20 20.94
CA LEU A 315 4.28 14.59 20.47
C LEU A 315 5.54 14.90 19.66
N ASN A 316 5.35 15.33 18.42
CA ASN A 316 6.42 15.76 17.56
C ASN A 316 6.84 17.20 17.91
N LYS A 317 8.15 17.40 17.99
CA LYS A 317 8.82 18.66 18.30
C LYS A 317 9.95 18.84 17.30
N ASN A 318 9.55 19.19 16.07
CA ASN A 318 10.45 19.50 14.97
C ASN A 318 11.32 18.31 14.55
N GLY A 319 10.68 17.17 14.25
CA GLY A 319 11.33 15.91 13.84
C GLY A 319 11.91 15.10 15.01
N LYS A 320 11.60 15.50 16.25
CA LYS A 320 11.96 14.76 17.48
C LYS A 320 10.72 14.46 18.27
N PHE A 321 10.68 13.29 18.90
CA PHE A 321 9.50 12.85 19.62
C PHE A 321 9.65 12.93 21.13
N LYS A 322 8.52 13.19 21.79
CA LYS A 322 8.36 13.08 23.22
C LYS A 322 7.11 12.30 23.54
N ASP A 323 7.26 11.21 24.30
CA ASP A 323 6.12 10.50 24.88
C ASP A 323 5.38 11.42 25.87
N ILE A 324 4.12 11.71 25.57
CA ILE A 324 3.22 12.50 26.40
C ILE A 324 1.99 11.71 26.85
N SER A 325 1.96 10.40 26.66
CA SER A 325 0.77 9.55 26.81
C SER A 325 0.05 9.74 28.14
N HIS A 326 0.79 9.66 29.26
CA HIS A 326 0.22 9.89 30.59
C HIS A 326 -0.13 11.37 30.84
N ALA A 327 0.64 12.31 30.29
CA ALA A 327 0.41 13.74 30.48
C ALA A 327 -0.82 14.25 29.70
N ALA A 328 -1.12 13.58 28.57
CA ALA A 328 -2.27 13.82 27.71
C ALA A 328 -3.51 13.01 28.10
N TRP A 329 -3.39 12.09 29.08
CA TRP A 329 -4.45 11.21 29.58
C TRP A 329 -4.96 10.16 28.57
N VAL A 330 -4.06 9.67 27.73
CA VAL A 330 -4.35 8.66 26.68
C VAL A 330 -3.52 7.38 26.80
N ALA A 331 -2.71 7.24 27.87
CA ALA A 331 -1.98 6.03 28.22
C ALA A 331 -2.92 4.95 28.77
N ASP A 332 -3.65 4.30 27.86
CA ASP A 332 -4.67 3.31 28.18
C ASP A 332 -4.14 1.89 27.98
N TYR A 333 -4.37 1.03 28.98
CA TYR A 333 -3.91 -0.36 29.00
C TYR A 333 -4.95 -1.34 28.45
N ARG A 334 -6.18 -0.89 28.17
CA ARG A 334 -7.19 -1.71 27.48
C ARG A 334 -6.62 -2.21 26.15
N GLY A 335 -7.03 -3.39 25.72
CA GLY A 335 -6.52 -3.97 24.47
C GLY A 335 -7.05 -3.18 23.29
N ALA A 336 -6.24 -2.29 22.72
CA ALA A 336 -6.63 -1.36 21.67
C ALA A 336 -6.27 -1.92 20.28
N MET A 337 -7.17 -1.72 19.31
CA MET A 337 -7.00 -2.27 17.94
C MET A 337 -7.17 -1.21 16.85
N GLY A 338 -8.37 -0.69 16.65
CA GLY A 338 -8.67 0.32 15.63
C GLY A 338 -8.55 1.74 16.16
N LEU A 339 -8.19 2.64 15.26
CA LEU A 339 -8.07 4.08 15.49
C LEU A 339 -8.94 4.83 14.48
N ALA A 340 -9.55 5.93 14.88
CA ALA A 340 -10.15 6.91 13.99
C ALA A 340 -9.99 8.30 14.61
N ALA A 341 -9.68 9.30 13.79
CA ALA A 341 -9.57 10.69 14.27
C ALA A 341 -10.44 11.66 13.48
N GLY A 342 -11.01 12.64 14.16
CA GLY A 342 -11.81 13.69 13.55
C GLY A 342 -12.62 14.50 14.56
N ASP A 343 -12.92 15.74 14.19
CA ASP A 343 -13.78 16.68 14.93
C ASP A 343 -15.26 16.21 14.92
N TRP A 344 -15.63 15.35 15.88
CA TRP A 344 -16.96 14.74 15.92
C TRP A 344 -18.02 15.71 16.50
N ASN A 345 -17.59 16.64 17.36
CA ASN A 345 -18.48 17.56 18.10
C ASN A 345 -18.55 18.98 17.50
N GLY A 346 -17.71 19.28 16.51
CA GLY A 346 -17.65 20.56 15.81
C GLY A 346 -17.01 21.69 16.63
N ASP A 347 -16.23 21.37 17.67
CA ASP A 347 -15.56 22.37 18.51
C ASP A 347 -14.28 22.93 17.90
N GLY A 348 -13.77 22.24 16.87
CA GLY A 348 -12.62 22.64 16.09
C GLY A 348 -11.32 21.93 16.41
N ASP A 349 -11.31 21.01 17.37
CA ASP A 349 -10.21 20.10 17.67
C ASP A 349 -10.53 18.71 17.09
N ASP A 350 -9.51 17.98 16.61
CA ASP A 350 -9.73 16.60 16.16
C ASP A 350 -9.59 15.64 17.35
N ASP A 351 -10.58 14.76 17.49
CA ASP A 351 -10.68 13.80 18.59
C ASP A 351 -10.20 12.42 18.17
N LEU A 352 -10.00 11.51 19.13
CA LEU A 352 -9.50 10.17 18.86
C LEU A 352 -10.43 9.08 19.42
N PHE A 353 -10.98 8.26 18.53
CA PHE A 353 -11.75 7.08 18.90
C PHE A 353 -10.88 5.81 18.83
N VAL A 354 -11.01 4.95 19.85
CA VAL A 354 -10.23 3.71 19.97
C VAL A 354 -11.15 2.54 20.31
N THR A 355 -11.04 1.46 19.53
CA THR A 355 -11.78 0.22 19.78
C THR A 355 -11.03 -0.70 20.74
N HIS A 356 -11.79 -1.42 21.57
CA HIS A 356 -11.21 -2.28 22.60
C HIS A 356 -11.69 -3.73 22.58
N TRP A 357 -10.99 -4.55 23.37
CA TRP A 357 -11.31 -5.96 23.56
C TRP A 357 -12.58 -6.15 24.40
N ILE A 358 -13.06 -7.38 24.51
CA ILE A 358 -14.34 -7.66 25.18
C ILE A 358 -14.30 -7.34 26.67
N ALA A 359 -15.46 -6.97 27.23
CA ALA A 359 -15.62 -6.51 28.62
C ALA A 359 -14.79 -5.26 28.95
N GLN A 360 -14.35 -4.54 27.92
CA GLN A 360 -13.75 -3.21 27.99
C GLN A 360 -14.63 -2.27 27.15
N GLU A 361 -14.79 -1.04 27.63
CA GLU A 361 -15.53 -0.01 26.88
C GLU A 361 -14.65 0.50 25.73
N ASN A 362 -15.27 0.94 24.63
CA ASN A 362 -14.53 1.75 23.67
C ASN A 362 -14.15 3.11 24.31
N ALA A 363 -13.15 3.78 23.77
CA ALA A 363 -12.75 5.12 24.23
C ALA A 363 -13.02 6.15 23.14
N LEU A 364 -13.43 7.35 23.57
CA LEU A 364 -13.49 8.54 22.72
C LEU A 364 -12.75 9.63 23.46
N TYR A 365 -11.50 9.85 23.10
CA TYR A 365 -10.65 10.89 23.64
C TYR A 365 -11.02 12.23 22.99
N ASP A 366 -11.88 12.97 23.67
CA ASP A 366 -12.31 14.33 23.34
C ASP A 366 -11.16 15.30 23.65
N SER A 367 -10.67 16.01 22.65
CA SER A 367 -9.52 16.90 22.75
C SER A 367 -9.88 18.19 23.50
N LEU A 368 -9.05 18.58 24.46
CA LEU A 368 -9.25 19.80 25.25
C LEU A 368 -8.34 20.96 24.80
N PHE A 369 -7.74 20.85 23.61
CA PHE A 369 -6.66 21.72 23.17
C PHE A 369 -7.06 23.19 23.12
N THR A 370 -8.13 23.52 22.39
CA THR A 370 -8.63 24.90 22.30
C THR A 370 -9.31 25.37 23.58
N GLU A 371 -9.98 24.49 24.33
CA GLU A 371 -10.60 24.85 25.62
C GLU A 371 -9.54 25.30 26.64
N ALA A 372 -8.43 24.57 26.73
CA ALA A 372 -7.31 24.93 27.58
C ALA A 372 -6.68 26.28 27.18
N ALA A 373 -6.64 26.60 25.87
CA ALA A 373 -6.19 27.90 25.38
C ALA A 373 -7.17 29.04 25.74
N ARG A 374 -8.49 28.81 25.67
CA ARG A 374 -9.52 29.81 26.01
C ARG A 374 -9.58 30.14 27.50
N ARG A 375 -9.28 29.19 28.40
CA ARG A 375 -9.26 29.41 29.86
C ARG A 375 -8.11 30.30 30.34
N LYS A 376 -7.13 30.63 29.48
CA LYS A 376 -5.95 31.45 29.80
C LYS A 376 -6.15 32.97 29.64
N THR A 377 -7.36 33.52 29.80
CA THR A 377 -7.53 34.99 29.82
C THR A 377 -7.15 35.57 31.19
N GLY A 378 -5.97 36.19 31.31
CA GLY A 378 -5.55 36.93 32.52
C GLY A 378 -4.01 37.11 32.65
N PRO A 379 -3.51 37.92 33.61
CA PRO A 379 -2.07 38.23 33.74
C PRO A 379 -1.15 37.02 34.03
N ALA A 380 -1.72 35.89 34.47
CA ALA A 380 -0.99 34.64 34.69
C ALA A 380 -0.70 33.85 33.40
N ALA A 381 -1.34 34.20 32.28
CA ALA A 381 -1.21 33.53 30.99
C ALA A 381 0.13 33.77 30.29
N ALA A 382 0.85 34.83 30.68
CA ALA A 382 2.09 35.25 30.02
C ALA A 382 3.33 34.41 30.41
N LYS A 383 3.19 33.42 31.32
CA LYS A 383 4.34 32.63 31.81
C LYS A 383 4.44 31.21 31.25
N GLU A 384 3.43 30.69 30.56
CA GLU A 384 3.47 29.38 29.91
C GLU A 384 2.93 29.46 28.48
N ALA A 385 3.86 29.44 27.51
CA ALA A 385 3.60 29.73 26.09
C ALA A 385 2.68 28.72 25.36
N PHE A 386 2.33 27.58 25.96
CA PHE A 386 1.50 26.55 25.32
C PHE A 386 0.46 25.98 26.27
N SER A 387 -0.77 25.77 25.79
CA SER A 387 -1.74 24.91 26.48
C SER A 387 -1.29 23.46 26.32
N PRO A 388 -1.17 22.67 27.40
CA PRO A 388 -0.79 21.27 27.28
C PRO A 388 -1.89 20.53 26.52
N LEU A 389 -1.50 19.77 25.48
CA LEU A 389 -2.40 18.84 24.80
C LEU A 389 -2.91 17.80 25.82
N ARG A 390 -4.22 17.69 25.94
CA ARG A 390 -4.92 16.78 26.86
C ARG A 390 -6.23 16.33 26.24
N PHE A 391 -6.64 15.14 26.61
CA PHE A 391 -7.90 14.56 26.20
C PHE A 391 -8.72 14.11 27.40
N MET A 392 -10.02 13.92 27.21
CA MET A 392 -10.90 13.29 28.19
C MET A 392 -11.68 12.15 27.53
N ASP A 393 -11.75 10.99 28.17
CA ASP A 393 -12.57 9.90 27.65
C ASP A 393 -14.06 10.24 27.86
N ALA A 394 -14.76 10.49 26.76
CA ALA A 394 -16.17 10.89 26.70
C ALA A 394 -17.10 9.74 26.27
N ALA A 395 -16.57 8.55 25.96
CA ALA A 395 -17.32 7.49 25.29
C ALA A 395 -18.65 7.13 25.96
N ASP A 396 -18.66 7.04 27.29
CA ASP A 396 -19.85 6.69 28.05
C ASP A 396 -20.90 7.81 28.09
N MET A 397 -20.47 9.07 28.08
CA MET A 397 -21.39 10.22 28.10
C MET A 397 -22.15 10.36 26.78
N VAL A 398 -21.57 9.88 25.69
CA VAL A 398 -22.10 10.04 24.33
C VAL A 398 -22.66 8.74 23.74
N GLY A 399 -22.62 7.62 24.47
CA GLY A 399 -23.25 6.35 24.05
C GLY A 399 -22.36 5.37 23.29
N LEU A 400 -21.04 5.54 23.31
CA LEU A 400 -20.04 4.69 22.65
C LEU A 400 -19.36 3.67 23.58
N GLY A 401 -19.34 3.91 24.90
CA GLY A 401 -18.61 3.10 25.89
C GLY A 401 -19.27 1.75 26.17
N GLN A 402 -20.27 1.72 27.09
CA GLN A 402 -20.93 0.48 27.56
C GLN A 402 -21.54 -0.39 26.45
N VAL A 403 -21.93 0.19 25.32
CA VAL A 403 -22.46 -0.58 24.18
C VAL A 403 -21.42 -1.57 23.62
N ALA A 404 -20.12 -1.31 23.81
CA ALA A 404 -19.03 -2.15 23.34
C ALA A 404 -18.73 -3.37 24.24
N LEU A 405 -19.15 -3.36 25.52
CA LEU A 405 -18.74 -4.35 26.54
C LEU A 405 -18.96 -5.82 26.16
N HIS A 406 -19.87 -6.10 25.23
CA HIS A 406 -20.22 -7.45 24.79
C HIS A 406 -19.65 -7.81 23.40
N ARG A 407 -18.79 -6.96 22.81
CA ARG A 407 -18.18 -7.15 21.49
C ARG A 407 -16.68 -6.85 21.55
N ILE A 408 -15.95 -7.31 20.54
CA ILE A 408 -14.54 -6.97 20.32
C ILE A 408 -14.51 -6.06 19.10
N GLY A 409 -13.99 -4.84 19.25
CA GLY A 409 -13.91 -3.87 18.15
C GLY A 409 -12.55 -3.90 17.46
N TRP A 410 -12.56 -3.95 16.13
CA TRP A 410 -11.36 -4.00 15.28
C TRP A 410 -11.27 -2.73 14.44
N GLY A 411 -11.47 -2.79 13.11
CA GLY A 411 -11.47 -1.61 12.26
C GLY A 411 -12.56 -0.61 12.64
N THR A 412 -12.23 0.66 12.59
CA THR A 412 -13.12 1.80 12.85
C THR A 412 -12.79 2.97 11.94
N GLU A 413 -13.77 3.82 11.64
CA GLU A 413 -13.57 5.03 10.82
C GLU A 413 -14.65 6.08 11.14
N PHE A 414 -14.25 7.35 11.17
CA PHE A 414 -15.19 8.48 11.20
C PHE A 414 -15.60 8.83 9.76
N ALA A 415 -16.89 8.87 9.47
CA ALA A 415 -17.41 9.10 8.12
C ALA A 415 -18.76 9.82 8.18
N ASP A 416 -19.05 10.72 7.26
CA ASP A 416 -20.33 11.46 7.19
C ASP A 416 -21.29 10.69 6.27
N LEU A 417 -22.00 9.71 6.83
CA LEU A 417 -22.70 8.67 6.06
C LEU A 417 -24.07 9.13 5.52
N ASP A 418 -24.66 10.17 6.12
CA ASP A 418 -25.92 10.77 5.67
C ASP A 418 -25.75 12.16 5.02
N ALA A 419 -24.49 12.61 4.89
CA ALA A 419 -24.08 13.88 4.27
C ALA A 419 -24.65 15.12 4.98
N ASP A 420 -24.83 15.08 6.30
CA ASP A 420 -25.38 16.19 7.10
C ASP A 420 -24.30 17.14 7.69
N GLY A 421 -23.03 16.79 7.49
CA GLY A 421 -21.84 17.52 7.93
C GLY A 421 -21.23 16.99 9.23
N TRP A 422 -21.91 16.09 9.95
CA TRP A 422 -21.44 15.48 11.18
C TRP A 422 -20.78 14.13 10.89
N LEU A 423 -19.67 13.85 11.58
CA LEU A 423 -18.99 12.56 11.44
C LEU A 423 -19.73 11.49 12.25
N ASP A 424 -20.30 10.51 11.55
CA ASP A 424 -20.76 9.23 12.09
C ASP A 424 -19.55 8.31 12.32
N LEU A 425 -19.80 7.14 12.92
CA LEU A 425 -18.73 6.20 13.28
C LEU A 425 -19.10 4.75 12.95
N LEU A 426 -18.22 4.08 12.20
CA LEU A 426 -18.33 2.66 11.86
C LEU A 426 -17.38 1.83 12.72
N VAL A 427 -17.79 0.64 13.14
CA VAL A 427 -16.90 -0.32 13.83
C VAL A 427 -17.14 -1.74 13.34
N ALA A 428 -16.08 -2.40 12.85
CA ALA A 428 -16.07 -3.84 12.60
C ALA A 428 -15.92 -4.60 13.92
N ASN A 429 -16.73 -5.64 14.12
CA ASN A 429 -16.66 -6.49 15.30
C ASN A 429 -16.51 -7.96 14.93
N GLY A 430 -15.73 -8.70 15.73
CA GLY A 430 -15.54 -10.13 15.53
C GLY A 430 -14.83 -10.75 16.73
N SER A 431 -15.27 -11.92 17.19
CA SER A 431 -14.70 -12.50 18.41
C SER A 431 -13.31 -13.10 18.19
N THR A 432 -12.50 -13.14 19.25
CA THR A 432 -11.32 -13.99 19.37
C THR A 432 -11.63 -15.33 20.08
N PHE A 433 -12.86 -15.52 20.56
CA PHE A 433 -13.27 -16.77 21.19
C PHE A 433 -13.73 -17.81 20.17
N GLU A 434 -13.39 -19.06 20.45
CA GLU A 434 -13.69 -20.20 19.59
C GLU A 434 -15.05 -20.86 19.90
N THR A 435 -15.58 -21.58 18.91
CA THR A 435 -16.63 -22.60 19.09
C THR A 435 -16.03 -23.88 19.66
N GLU A 436 -16.84 -24.65 20.40
CA GLU A 436 -16.43 -25.94 21.00
C GLU A 436 -16.50 -27.10 19.98
N ASP A 437 -16.31 -26.81 18.68
CA ASP A 437 -16.41 -27.76 17.58
C ASP A 437 -15.08 -28.55 17.41
N VAL A 438 -15.12 -29.71 16.72
CA VAL A 438 -13.91 -30.51 16.38
C VAL A 438 -12.88 -29.70 15.57
N SER A 439 -13.36 -28.73 14.79
CA SER A 439 -12.54 -27.70 14.13
C SER A 439 -12.98 -26.34 14.67
N PRO A 440 -12.28 -25.78 15.68
CA PRO A 440 -12.70 -24.57 16.35
C PRO A 440 -12.71 -23.36 15.42
N ARG A 441 -13.86 -22.69 15.32
CA ARG A 441 -14.04 -21.46 14.54
C ARG A 441 -14.24 -20.27 15.46
N LEU A 442 -13.91 -19.08 14.99
CA LEU A 442 -14.16 -17.84 15.72
C LEU A 442 -15.67 -17.51 15.73
N ARG A 443 -16.15 -16.93 16.83
CA ARG A 443 -17.56 -16.57 16.98
C ARG A 443 -17.88 -15.25 16.28
N PRO A 444 -18.91 -15.20 15.43
CA PRO A 444 -19.28 -13.97 14.74
C PRO A 444 -19.97 -12.97 15.68
N GLN A 445 -19.81 -11.67 15.39
CA GLN A 445 -20.40 -10.54 16.09
C GLN A 445 -20.95 -9.53 15.07
N ARG A 446 -21.96 -8.75 15.47
CA ARG A 446 -22.50 -7.69 14.59
C ARG A 446 -21.60 -6.46 14.64
N PRO A 447 -21.38 -5.74 13.54
CA PRO A 447 -20.72 -4.44 13.55
C PRO A 447 -21.54 -3.38 14.30
N PHE A 448 -20.93 -2.21 14.52
CA PHE A 448 -21.62 -0.99 14.91
C PHE A 448 -21.68 0.00 13.76
N LEU A 449 -22.80 0.71 13.69
CA LEU A 449 -23.01 1.89 12.85
C LEU A 449 -23.60 2.96 13.76
N PHE A 450 -22.79 3.91 14.19
CA PHE A 450 -23.19 4.94 15.12
C PHE A 450 -23.51 6.23 14.39
N TRP A 451 -24.76 6.65 14.44
CA TRP A 451 -25.19 7.95 13.95
C TRP A 451 -24.90 9.04 14.97
N ASN A 452 -24.22 10.09 14.54
CA ASN A 452 -23.90 11.26 15.33
C ASN A 452 -25.07 12.25 15.32
N ARG A 453 -25.75 12.38 16.46
CA ARG A 453 -26.85 13.33 16.64
C ARG A 453 -26.30 14.73 16.90
N GLN A 454 -25.70 15.32 15.88
CA GLN A 454 -25.24 16.71 15.82
C GLN A 454 -24.26 17.11 16.93
N GLY A 455 -23.23 16.29 17.15
CA GLY A 455 -22.16 16.55 18.12
C GLY A 455 -22.59 16.41 19.58
N LYS A 456 -23.68 15.67 19.85
CA LYS A 456 -24.21 15.46 21.21
C LYS A 456 -24.09 14.03 21.69
N THR A 457 -24.59 13.09 20.90
CA THR A 457 -24.68 11.68 21.25
C THR A 457 -24.60 10.82 20.01
N PHE A 458 -24.16 9.57 20.20
CA PHE A 458 -24.12 8.54 19.20
C PHE A 458 -25.21 7.48 19.45
N HIS A 459 -25.84 7.00 18.38
CA HIS A 459 -26.86 5.96 18.44
C HIS A 459 -26.54 4.83 17.46
N ASN A 460 -26.49 3.60 17.95
CA ASN A 460 -26.20 2.44 17.10
C ASN A 460 -27.41 2.08 16.22
N LEU A 461 -27.33 2.40 14.93
CA LEU A 461 -28.34 2.12 13.93
C LEU A 461 -28.15 0.79 13.21
N ALA A 462 -27.03 0.06 13.42
CA ALA A 462 -26.78 -1.22 12.75
C ALA A 462 -27.95 -2.24 12.86
N PRO A 463 -28.67 -2.37 14.00
CA PRO A 463 -29.82 -3.26 14.10
C PRO A 463 -31.00 -2.92 13.18
N LEU A 464 -31.09 -1.67 12.69
CA LEU A 464 -32.13 -1.20 11.77
C LEU A 464 -31.81 -1.54 10.31
N ASN A 465 -30.58 -1.95 9.99
CA ASN A 465 -30.16 -2.32 8.65
C ASN A 465 -30.05 -3.84 8.51
N ALA A 466 -30.75 -4.43 7.54
CA ALA A 466 -30.81 -5.89 7.39
C ALA A 466 -29.45 -6.54 7.08
N ALA A 467 -28.58 -5.86 6.31
CA ALA A 467 -27.26 -6.38 5.94
C ALA A 467 -26.30 -6.32 7.14
N LEU A 468 -26.26 -5.19 7.87
CA LEU A 468 -25.40 -5.01 9.04
C LEU A 468 -25.88 -5.76 10.30
N ASN A 469 -27.14 -6.20 10.32
CA ASN A 469 -27.68 -6.97 11.45
C ASN A 469 -27.27 -8.47 11.40
N GLN A 470 -26.51 -8.89 10.38
CA GLN A 470 -25.91 -10.21 10.31
C GLN A 470 -24.58 -10.25 11.09
N PRO A 471 -24.34 -11.27 11.93
CA PRO A 471 -23.08 -11.39 12.65
C PRO A 471 -22.01 -12.05 11.76
N HIS A 472 -20.81 -11.46 11.73
CA HIS A 472 -19.62 -11.99 11.04
C HIS A 472 -18.38 -11.88 11.94
N VAL A 473 -17.24 -12.47 11.54
CA VAL A 473 -15.98 -12.29 12.28
C VAL A 473 -15.20 -11.12 11.67
N GLY A 474 -15.71 -9.90 11.85
CA GLY A 474 -15.12 -8.68 11.28
C GLY A 474 -13.73 -8.37 11.85
N ARG A 475 -12.85 -7.88 10.97
CA ARG A 475 -11.47 -7.43 11.27
C ARG A 475 -11.23 -6.06 10.66
N GLY A 476 -10.66 -6.00 9.46
CA GLY A 476 -10.40 -4.74 8.76
C GLY A 476 -11.66 -4.02 8.33
N LEU A 477 -11.59 -2.69 8.29
CA LEU A 477 -12.65 -1.79 7.83
C LEU A 477 -12.01 -0.62 7.08
N ALA A 478 -12.55 -0.27 5.92
CA ALA A 478 -12.09 0.87 5.13
C ALA A 478 -13.26 1.52 4.37
N VAL A 479 -13.28 2.85 4.33
CA VAL A 479 -14.35 3.67 3.74
C VAL A 479 -13.89 4.29 2.41
N SER A 480 -14.79 4.33 1.43
CA SER A 480 -14.59 5.01 0.14
C SER A 480 -15.94 5.29 -0.53
N ASP A 481 -16.00 6.21 -1.46
CA ASP A 481 -17.11 6.35 -2.41
C ASP A 481 -16.70 5.65 -3.71
N TYR A 482 -16.94 4.33 -3.79
CA TYR A 482 -16.30 3.50 -4.83
C TYR A 482 -17.03 3.61 -6.18
N ASP A 483 -18.33 3.88 -6.18
CA ASP A 483 -19.13 4.00 -7.40
C ASP A 483 -19.37 5.45 -7.82
N CYS A 484 -18.73 6.37 -7.11
CA CYS A 484 -18.71 7.79 -7.34
C CYS A 484 -20.10 8.47 -7.28
N ASP A 485 -21.03 7.95 -6.48
CA ASP A 485 -22.38 8.49 -6.36
C ASP A 485 -22.53 9.59 -5.29
N GLY A 486 -21.45 9.85 -4.52
CA GLY A 486 -21.39 10.86 -3.48
C GLY A 486 -21.67 10.35 -2.07
N HIS A 487 -22.16 9.12 -1.97
CA HIS A 487 -22.45 8.47 -0.71
C HIS A 487 -21.28 7.58 -0.32
N LEU A 488 -20.87 7.69 0.93
CA LEU A 488 -19.76 6.88 1.42
C LEU A 488 -20.21 5.42 1.58
N ASP A 489 -19.40 4.54 1.02
CA ASP A 489 -19.47 3.09 1.10
C ASP A 489 -18.34 2.56 1.99
N PHE A 490 -18.38 1.28 2.32
CA PHE A 490 -17.30 0.68 3.08
C PHE A 490 -17.17 -0.82 2.86
N VAL A 491 -15.97 -1.33 3.15
CA VAL A 491 -15.70 -2.75 3.20
C VAL A 491 -15.45 -3.22 4.63
N ILE A 492 -15.86 -4.45 4.92
CA ILE A 492 -15.43 -5.19 6.12
C ILE A 492 -14.78 -6.49 5.68
N VAL A 493 -13.54 -6.72 6.13
CA VAL A 493 -12.86 -8.01 5.94
C VAL A 493 -13.27 -8.95 7.07
N ASN A 494 -13.89 -10.08 6.70
CA ASN A 494 -14.43 -11.06 7.62
C ASN A 494 -13.57 -12.31 7.65
N HIS A 495 -13.09 -12.66 8.84
CA HIS A 495 -12.29 -13.85 9.06
C HIS A 495 -13.04 -15.12 8.66
N GLY A 496 -12.42 -15.97 7.83
CA GLY A 496 -12.96 -17.19 7.23
C GLY A 496 -13.91 -16.98 6.05
N GLU A 497 -14.46 -15.77 5.85
CA GLU A 497 -15.56 -15.52 4.93
C GLU A 497 -15.19 -14.66 3.72
N GLY A 498 -14.16 -13.80 3.83
CA GLY A 498 -13.71 -12.95 2.73
C GLY A 498 -13.91 -11.47 3.04
N VAL A 499 -14.53 -10.74 2.13
CA VAL A 499 -14.87 -9.31 2.29
C VAL A 499 -16.36 -9.10 2.05
N GLN A 500 -16.94 -8.09 2.69
CA GLN A 500 -18.25 -7.54 2.35
C GLN A 500 -18.09 -6.08 1.92
N LEU A 501 -18.62 -5.73 0.76
CA LEU A 501 -18.75 -4.35 0.26
C LEU A 501 -20.18 -3.86 0.51
N PHE A 502 -20.33 -2.84 1.33
CA PHE A 502 -21.59 -2.22 1.68
C PHE A 502 -21.78 -0.91 0.93
N ARG A 503 -22.74 -0.89 0.01
CA ARG A 503 -23.11 0.32 -0.74
C ARG A 503 -24.14 1.16 0.02
N GLY A 504 -23.89 2.46 0.17
CA GLY A 504 -24.87 3.44 0.65
C GLY A 504 -25.96 3.71 -0.39
N VAL A 505 -27.23 3.77 0.01
CA VAL A 505 -28.35 4.00 -0.93
C VAL A 505 -29.20 5.19 -0.51
N VAL A 506 -29.37 6.15 -1.43
CA VAL A 506 -30.30 7.29 -1.28
C VAL A 506 -31.76 6.81 -1.34
N PRO A 507 -32.62 7.16 -0.37
CA PRO A 507 -34.05 6.93 -0.52
C PRO A 507 -34.62 7.82 -1.63
N PRO A 508 -35.59 7.34 -2.45
CA PRO A 508 -36.42 8.23 -3.24
C PRO A 508 -37.08 9.25 -2.29
N ALA A 509 -37.01 10.54 -2.64
CA ALA A 509 -37.39 11.66 -1.79
C ALA A 509 -38.62 11.37 -0.92
N GLN A 510 -38.41 11.14 0.38
CA GLN A 510 -39.50 11.22 1.35
C GLN A 510 -39.78 12.71 1.61
N LYS A 511 -41.06 13.07 1.80
CA LYS A 511 -41.45 14.45 2.15
C LYS A 511 -40.70 14.87 3.42
N GLY A 512 -39.76 15.80 3.28
CA GLY A 512 -39.06 16.44 4.38
C GLY A 512 -37.65 15.90 4.69
N VAL A 513 -37.20 14.82 4.03
CA VAL A 513 -35.84 14.27 4.18
C VAL A 513 -35.23 14.12 2.79
N GLY A 514 -34.46 15.12 2.36
CA GLY A 514 -33.63 15.01 1.16
C GLY A 514 -32.28 14.38 1.50
N SER A 515 -31.63 13.71 0.55
CA SER A 515 -30.22 13.36 0.67
C SER A 515 -29.40 14.65 0.86
N GLY A 516 -28.49 14.66 1.82
CA GLY A 516 -27.55 15.76 1.98
C GLY A 516 -26.73 15.93 0.71
N ASN A 517 -26.49 17.17 0.33
CA ASN A 517 -25.49 17.48 -0.69
C ASN A 517 -24.10 17.23 -0.11
N TRP A 518 -23.10 17.04 -0.98
CA TRP A 518 -21.75 16.68 -0.57
C TRP A 518 -20.69 17.38 -1.43
N VAL A 519 -19.44 17.37 -0.99
CA VAL A 519 -18.25 17.68 -1.82
C VAL A 519 -17.17 16.66 -1.48
N ILE A 520 -16.54 16.08 -2.50
CA ILE A 520 -15.41 15.16 -2.33
C ILE A 520 -14.15 15.78 -2.95
N LEU A 521 -13.05 15.75 -2.22
CA LEU A 521 -11.81 16.44 -2.57
C LEU A 521 -10.65 15.44 -2.71
N LYS A 522 -9.95 15.50 -3.83
CA LYS A 522 -8.66 14.83 -4.06
C LYS A 522 -7.55 15.87 -3.92
N LEU A 523 -6.59 15.65 -3.03
CA LEU A 523 -5.47 16.58 -2.84
C LEU A 523 -4.23 16.08 -3.59
N ARG A 524 -3.38 17.02 -4.01
CA ARG A 524 -2.06 16.78 -4.58
C ARG A 524 -1.06 17.74 -3.94
N SER A 525 -0.14 17.21 -3.15
CA SER A 525 0.97 17.98 -2.57
C SER A 525 2.08 18.15 -3.61
N ARG A 526 3.13 18.93 -3.29
CA ARG A 526 4.35 19.00 -4.11
C ARG A 526 5.57 18.52 -3.34
N SER A 527 6.39 17.70 -3.98
CA SER A 527 7.66 17.20 -3.42
C SER A 527 8.65 18.34 -3.14
N GLY A 528 9.46 18.17 -2.09
CA GLY A 528 10.53 19.09 -1.70
C GLY A 528 11.71 19.11 -2.68
N SER A 529 12.04 17.98 -3.31
CA SER A 529 13.25 17.82 -4.13
C SER A 529 13.13 18.44 -5.53
N ASN A 530 11.96 18.33 -6.17
CA ASN A 530 11.74 18.75 -7.57
C ASN A 530 10.49 19.62 -7.82
N LYS A 531 9.67 19.91 -6.79
CA LYS A 531 8.36 20.60 -6.92
C LYS A 531 7.34 19.90 -7.84
N GLU A 532 7.61 18.66 -8.23
CA GLU A 532 6.65 17.80 -8.94
C GLU A 532 5.49 17.43 -8.02
N LEU A 533 4.36 17.02 -8.60
CA LEU A 533 3.20 16.61 -7.83
C LEU A 533 3.56 15.34 -7.05
N ASN A 534 3.39 15.39 -5.72
CA ASN A 534 3.64 14.28 -4.81
C ASN A 534 2.35 13.98 -4.04
N GLY A 535 2.03 12.70 -3.90
CA GLY A 535 1.13 12.22 -2.85
C GLY A 535 -0.32 12.64 -3.03
N ARG A 536 -1.10 12.37 -1.98
CA ARG A 536 -2.54 12.64 -1.92
C ARG A 536 -2.91 13.62 -0.81
N GLY A 537 -1.93 14.39 -0.31
CA GLY A 537 -2.15 15.39 0.74
C GLY A 537 -2.03 14.83 2.15
N GLU A 538 -1.31 13.74 2.37
CA GLU A 538 -1.16 13.03 3.65
C GLU A 538 -0.87 13.99 4.81
N GLY A 539 -1.74 14.06 5.81
CA GLY A 539 -1.61 14.99 6.94
C GLY A 539 -2.12 16.41 6.67
N ALA A 540 -2.60 16.71 5.47
CA ALA A 540 -3.24 17.99 5.17
C ALA A 540 -4.54 18.15 5.96
N ARG A 541 -4.79 19.39 6.40
CA ARG A 541 -6.00 19.77 7.13
C ARG A 541 -6.87 20.69 6.31
N LEU A 542 -8.17 20.44 6.33
CA LEU A 542 -9.18 21.16 5.58
C LEU A 542 -10.23 21.74 6.51
N ILE A 543 -10.55 23.03 6.32
CA ILE A 543 -11.61 23.73 7.03
C ILE A 543 -12.58 24.30 6.01
N ALA A 544 -13.76 23.70 5.90
CA ALA A 544 -14.84 24.18 5.05
C ALA A 544 -15.79 25.08 5.83
N TYR A 545 -16.16 26.22 5.25
CA TYR A 545 -17.20 27.11 5.76
C TYR A 545 -18.45 26.97 4.90
N VAL A 546 -19.55 26.54 5.53
CA VAL A 546 -20.81 26.21 4.85
C VAL A 546 -21.95 26.90 5.57
N LYS A 547 -22.51 27.97 4.98
CA LYS A 547 -23.59 28.77 5.60
C LYS A 547 -23.27 29.20 7.05
N GLY A 548 -22.01 29.54 7.32
CA GLY A 548 -21.53 29.96 8.64
C GLY A 548 -21.20 28.83 9.63
N ARG A 549 -21.39 27.54 9.26
CA ARG A 549 -20.83 26.40 10.00
C ARG A 549 -19.41 26.14 9.54
N ARG A 550 -18.52 25.81 10.47
CA ARG A 550 -17.15 25.35 10.23
C ARG A 550 -17.14 23.83 10.29
N LEU A 551 -16.65 23.16 9.25
CA LEU A 551 -16.46 21.71 9.20
C LEU A 551 -14.96 21.44 9.04
N ARG A 552 -14.40 20.58 9.89
CA ARG A 552 -12.99 20.20 9.87
C ARG A 552 -12.84 18.77 9.37
N ARG A 553 -11.86 18.52 8.49
CA ARG A 553 -11.44 17.20 8.01
C ARG A 553 -9.92 17.18 7.85
N CYS A 554 -9.33 16.01 7.90
CA CYS A 554 -7.90 15.80 7.66
C CYS A 554 -7.71 14.65 6.66
N VAL A 555 -6.65 14.71 5.87
CA VAL A 555 -6.23 13.58 5.04
C VAL A 555 -5.51 12.59 5.94
N GLY A 556 -6.20 11.50 6.24
CA GLY A 556 -5.68 10.34 6.92
C GLY A 556 -6.51 9.13 6.49
N GLY A 557 -6.17 7.96 6.98
CA GLY A 557 -6.97 6.77 6.66
C GLY A 557 -6.56 5.55 7.44
N ALA A 558 -5.97 5.70 8.63
CA ALA A 558 -5.54 4.54 9.40
C ALA A 558 -6.73 3.93 10.14
N SER A 559 -7.01 2.66 9.86
CA SER A 559 -7.90 1.80 10.65
C SER A 559 -7.14 0.55 11.08
N TYR A 560 -7.81 -0.44 11.69
CA TYR A 560 -7.16 -1.71 11.99
C TYR A 560 -6.75 -2.44 10.70
N LEU A 561 -5.44 -2.54 10.46
CA LEU A 561 -4.81 -3.18 9.29
C LEU A 561 -5.27 -2.64 7.92
N SER A 562 -6.01 -1.54 7.88
CA SER A 562 -6.77 -1.11 6.72
C SER A 562 -6.56 0.38 6.45
N GLN A 563 -6.72 0.77 5.19
CA GLN A 563 -6.61 2.14 4.75
C GLN A 563 -7.88 2.61 4.02
N SER A 564 -8.55 3.62 4.56
CA SER A 564 -9.66 4.32 3.89
C SER A 564 -9.15 5.19 2.73
N SER A 565 -10.04 5.57 1.82
CA SER A 565 -9.69 6.45 0.71
C SER A 565 -9.10 7.76 1.23
N ARG A 566 -8.11 8.31 0.52
CA ARG A 566 -7.51 9.63 0.81
C ARG A 566 -8.33 10.79 0.26
N ARG A 567 -9.47 10.51 -0.38
CA ARG A 567 -10.43 11.54 -0.76
C ARG A 567 -11.15 12.06 0.48
N VAL A 568 -11.22 13.38 0.61
CA VAL A 568 -11.86 14.03 1.76
C VAL A 568 -13.30 14.33 1.43
N HIS A 569 -14.23 13.77 2.20
CA HIS A 569 -15.67 13.99 2.08
C HIS A 569 -16.17 15.06 3.05
N PHE A 570 -16.99 15.98 2.53
CA PHE A 570 -17.77 16.93 3.29
C PHE A 570 -19.26 16.77 2.98
N GLY A 571 -20.07 16.31 3.94
CA GLY A 571 -21.51 16.49 3.91
C GLY A 571 -21.88 17.95 4.14
N LEU A 572 -22.82 18.45 3.34
CA LEU A 572 -23.26 19.85 3.31
C LEU A 572 -24.72 20.01 3.73
N GLY A 573 -25.43 18.90 3.96
CA GLY A 573 -26.87 18.87 4.15
C GLY A 573 -27.57 19.62 3.00
N PRO A 574 -28.44 20.61 3.29
CA PRO A 574 -29.15 21.35 2.25
C PRO A 574 -28.32 22.46 1.57
N ALA A 575 -27.04 22.65 1.92
CA ALA A 575 -26.21 23.69 1.31
C ALA A 575 -25.74 23.27 -0.09
N GLN A 576 -25.73 24.22 -1.03
CA GLN A 576 -25.47 23.95 -2.46
C GLN A 576 -23.99 24.17 -2.84
N ARG A 577 -23.16 24.56 -1.88
CA ARG A 577 -21.73 24.83 -2.07
C ARG A 577 -21.02 24.93 -0.71
N ILE A 578 -19.69 24.79 -0.75
CA ILE A 578 -18.79 25.33 0.27
C ILE A 578 -18.49 26.78 -0.09
N ASP A 579 -18.71 27.71 0.86
CA ASP A 579 -18.52 29.14 0.62
C ASP A 579 -17.01 29.48 0.54
N SER A 580 -16.23 28.97 1.49
CA SER A 580 -14.76 29.00 1.49
C SER A 580 -14.18 27.73 2.08
N LEU A 581 -13.06 27.27 1.53
CA LEU A 581 -12.29 26.11 1.98
C LEU A 581 -10.85 26.54 2.22
N GLU A 582 -10.39 26.43 3.46
CA GLU A 582 -8.98 26.59 3.81
C GLU A 582 -8.31 25.22 3.78
N VAL A 583 -7.19 25.09 3.08
CA VAL A 583 -6.36 23.89 3.06
C VAL A 583 -5.00 24.26 3.65
N ARG A 584 -4.60 23.58 4.73
CA ARG A 584 -3.26 23.65 5.29
C ARG A 584 -2.52 22.39 4.89
N TRP A 585 -1.44 22.57 4.15
CA TRP A 585 -0.61 21.50 3.63
C TRP A 585 0.46 21.08 4.66
N PRO A 586 0.91 19.82 4.61
CA PRO A 586 2.13 19.39 5.31
C PRO A 586 3.30 20.32 4.96
N GLY A 587 4.15 20.65 5.94
CA GLY A 587 5.22 21.64 5.77
C GLY A 587 4.77 23.11 5.75
N GLY A 588 3.49 23.42 6.02
CA GLY A 588 3.04 24.76 6.42
C GLY A 588 2.48 25.68 5.32
N GLY A 589 2.35 25.20 4.09
CA GLY A 589 1.65 25.94 3.03
C GLY A 589 0.15 26.10 3.34
N GLN A 590 -0.47 27.19 2.89
CA GLN A 590 -1.92 27.37 3.00
C GLN A 590 -2.50 27.88 1.69
N ASP A 591 -3.58 27.22 1.23
CA ASP A 591 -4.39 27.66 0.11
C ASP A 591 -5.83 27.91 0.54
N ILE A 592 -6.51 28.82 -0.16
CA ILE A 592 -7.92 29.15 0.07
C ILE A 592 -8.67 29.06 -1.25
N TYR A 593 -9.70 28.23 -1.28
CA TYR A 593 -10.62 28.07 -2.40
C TYR A 593 -12.00 28.61 -2.02
N THR A 594 -12.77 29.11 -2.98
CA THR A 594 -14.11 29.68 -2.71
C THR A 594 -15.15 29.16 -3.68
N ASN A 595 -16.41 29.12 -3.23
CA ASN A 595 -17.58 28.77 -4.04
C ASN A 595 -17.53 27.38 -4.70
N LEU A 596 -16.99 26.36 -4.02
CA LEU A 596 -16.97 24.99 -4.53
C LEU A 596 -18.39 24.46 -4.56
N GLN A 597 -18.92 24.22 -5.75
CA GLN A 597 -20.29 23.72 -5.92
C GLN A 597 -20.43 22.33 -5.32
N ALA A 598 -21.58 22.07 -4.72
CA ALA A 598 -21.91 20.77 -4.18
C ALA A 598 -22.17 19.72 -5.27
N ASN A 599 -22.18 18.46 -4.85
CA ASN A 599 -22.35 17.24 -5.62
C ASN A 599 -21.33 17.13 -6.74
N LYS A 600 -20.06 17.37 -6.37
CA LYS A 600 -18.92 17.39 -7.27
C LYS A 600 -17.66 16.89 -6.59
N TYR A 601 -16.80 16.33 -7.43
CA TYR A 601 -15.43 16.02 -7.11
C TYR A 601 -14.52 17.16 -7.53
N TRP A 602 -13.61 17.56 -6.66
CA TRP A 602 -12.61 18.57 -6.96
C TRP A 602 -11.20 18.03 -6.68
N GLU A 603 -10.28 18.32 -7.59
CA GLU A 603 -8.85 18.18 -7.37
C GLU A 603 -8.26 19.52 -6.92
N LEU A 604 -7.57 19.50 -5.78
CA LEU A 604 -6.86 20.63 -5.20
C LEU A 604 -5.37 20.34 -5.25
N THR A 605 -4.59 21.28 -5.77
CA THR A 605 -3.14 21.14 -5.89
C THR A 605 -2.45 22.24 -5.11
N GLU A 606 -1.46 21.88 -4.29
CA GLU A 606 -0.69 22.83 -3.48
C GLU A 606 -0.11 23.97 -4.33
N GLY A 607 -0.41 25.20 -3.90
CA GLY A 607 0.01 26.45 -4.51
C GLY A 607 -0.75 26.84 -5.79
N GLU A 608 -1.74 26.05 -6.22
CA GLU A 608 -2.59 26.43 -7.34
C GLU A 608 -3.81 27.24 -6.88
N PRO A 609 -4.07 28.41 -7.49
CA PRO A 609 -5.08 29.36 -7.01
C PRO A 609 -6.54 28.95 -7.33
N ALA A 610 -6.74 27.90 -8.12
CA ALA A 610 -8.06 27.48 -8.58
C ALA A 610 -8.24 25.96 -8.46
N PRO A 611 -9.39 25.48 -7.95
CA PRO A 611 -9.68 24.06 -7.91
C PRO A 611 -10.04 23.57 -9.32
N ARG A 612 -9.76 22.30 -9.61
CA ARG A 612 -10.14 21.66 -10.89
C ARG A 612 -11.22 20.62 -10.64
N PRO A 613 -12.24 20.47 -11.51
CA PRO A 613 -13.11 19.31 -11.44
C PRO A 613 -12.26 18.03 -11.59
N LEU A 614 -12.45 17.06 -10.70
CA LEU A 614 -11.83 15.76 -10.87
C LEU A 614 -12.55 15.04 -12.02
N THR A 615 -11.78 14.50 -12.97
CA THR A 615 -12.34 13.67 -14.05
C THR A 615 -12.46 12.25 -13.52
N LEU A 616 -13.66 11.68 -13.57
CA LEU A 616 -13.92 10.28 -13.22
C LEU A 616 -13.95 9.42 -14.48
N SER A 617 -13.76 8.11 -14.34
CA SER A 617 -13.88 7.23 -15.52
C SER A 617 -15.31 7.24 -16.07
N SER A 618 -16.33 7.39 -15.21
CA SER A 618 -17.74 7.52 -15.60
C SER A 618 -17.98 8.79 -16.44
N ASP A 619 -17.30 9.90 -16.15
CA ASP A 619 -17.30 11.08 -17.02
C ASP A 619 -16.69 10.74 -18.37
N THR A 620 -15.63 9.92 -18.41
CA THR A 620 -15.05 9.43 -19.66
C THR A 620 -15.94 8.43 -20.39
N THR A 621 -16.99 7.85 -19.79
CA THR A 621 -18.00 7.04 -20.50
C THR A 621 -19.14 7.88 -21.09
N ALA A 622 -19.48 9.02 -20.46
CA ALA A 622 -20.37 10.03 -21.01
C ALA A 622 -19.67 10.88 -22.10
N ASP A 623 -18.36 11.11 -21.93
CA ASP A 623 -17.44 11.70 -22.90
C ASP A 623 -16.65 10.64 -23.71
N ALA A 624 -17.01 9.35 -23.64
CA ALA A 624 -16.56 8.29 -24.57
C ALA A 624 -17.33 8.39 -25.90
N LYS A 625 -17.46 9.63 -26.37
CA LYS A 625 -17.19 9.95 -27.76
C LYS A 625 -16.20 11.10 -27.83
N MET A 626 -15.04 10.94 -27.19
CA MET A 626 -13.84 11.48 -27.80
C MET A 626 -13.75 10.76 -29.14
N ASP A 627 -14.15 11.46 -30.20
CA ASP A 627 -14.11 10.98 -31.58
C ASP A 627 -12.76 10.29 -31.75
N GLU A 628 -12.71 9.08 -32.31
CA GLU A 628 -11.45 8.36 -32.56
C GLU A 628 -10.42 9.29 -33.21
N ARG A 629 -10.93 10.22 -34.03
CA ARG A 629 -10.18 11.33 -34.61
C ARG A 629 -9.51 12.26 -33.58
N GLN A 630 -10.19 12.64 -32.50
CA GLN A 630 -9.65 13.48 -31.43
C GLN A 630 -8.58 12.72 -30.63
N ARG A 631 -8.77 11.43 -30.30
CA ARG A 631 -7.76 10.61 -29.62
C ARG A 631 -6.50 10.48 -30.48
N VAL A 632 -6.67 10.15 -31.76
CA VAL A 632 -5.58 10.10 -32.74
C VAL A 632 -4.92 11.47 -32.90
N THR A 633 -5.70 12.55 -32.90
CA THR A 633 -5.17 13.92 -32.98
C THR A 633 -4.33 14.27 -31.74
N ALA A 634 -4.82 13.96 -30.53
CA ALA A 634 -4.12 14.20 -29.27
C ALA A 634 -2.83 13.38 -29.17
N PHE A 635 -2.87 12.11 -29.58
CA PHE A 635 -1.67 11.27 -29.71
C PHE A 635 -0.63 11.95 -30.61
N TRP A 636 -0.99 12.28 -31.86
CA TRP A 636 -0.06 12.88 -32.81
C TRP A 636 0.38 14.30 -32.46
N GLN A 637 -0.42 15.05 -31.71
CA GLN A 637 0.00 16.36 -31.17
C GLN A 637 1.08 16.20 -30.11
N ASN A 638 0.87 15.32 -29.13
CA ASN A 638 1.85 15.08 -28.07
C ASN A 638 3.11 14.41 -28.61
N GLN A 639 2.98 13.41 -29.49
CA GLN A 639 4.11 12.74 -30.11
C GLN A 639 4.98 13.71 -30.93
N ARG A 640 4.37 14.58 -31.76
CA ARG A 640 5.12 15.58 -32.53
C ARG A 640 5.76 16.63 -31.63
N ALA A 641 5.06 17.08 -30.59
CA ALA A 641 5.62 18.00 -29.61
C ALA A 641 6.80 17.37 -28.85
N ALA A 642 6.72 16.08 -28.51
CA ALA A 642 7.79 15.33 -27.85
C ALA A 642 9.03 15.23 -28.77
N VAL A 643 8.83 14.87 -30.03
CA VAL A 643 9.91 14.81 -31.03
C VAL A 643 10.52 16.20 -31.25
N HIS A 644 9.71 17.26 -31.29
CA HIS A 644 10.18 18.64 -31.42
C HIS A 644 11.02 19.06 -30.20
N ALA A 645 10.52 18.81 -28.99
CA ALA A 645 11.23 19.07 -27.75
C ALA A 645 12.58 18.36 -27.74
N MET A 646 12.61 17.08 -28.12
CA MET A 646 13.83 16.26 -28.15
C MET A 646 14.83 16.70 -29.22
N LYS A 647 14.38 16.86 -30.48
CA LYS A 647 15.28 17.04 -31.65
C LYS A 647 15.60 18.51 -31.96
N VAL A 648 14.70 19.44 -31.62
CA VAL A 648 14.82 20.87 -31.96
C VAL A 648 15.17 21.70 -30.73
N GLU A 649 14.34 21.63 -29.69
CA GLU A 649 14.53 22.42 -28.47
C GLU A 649 15.69 21.87 -27.62
N LYS A 650 16.00 20.58 -27.77
CA LYS A 650 16.93 19.80 -26.93
C LYS A 650 16.52 19.79 -25.45
N ASP A 651 15.23 19.92 -25.21
CA ASP A 651 14.63 19.81 -23.88
C ASP A 651 14.20 18.36 -23.64
N ILE A 652 15.07 17.60 -22.99
CA ILE A 652 14.90 16.17 -22.76
C ILE A 652 13.82 15.89 -21.70
N HIS A 653 13.69 16.75 -20.69
CA HIS A 653 12.67 16.59 -19.64
C HIS A 653 11.27 16.77 -20.23
N LYS A 654 11.09 17.84 -21.01
CA LYS A 654 9.84 18.09 -21.74
C LYS A 654 9.52 16.98 -22.74
N ALA A 655 10.53 16.45 -23.44
CA ALA A 655 10.36 15.33 -24.35
C ALA A 655 9.85 14.06 -23.65
N ILE A 656 10.45 13.69 -22.51
CA ILE A 656 10.04 12.51 -21.72
C ILE A 656 8.58 12.66 -21.29
N HIS A 657 8.21 13.81 -20.70
CA HIS A 657 6.84 14.08 -20.29
C HIS A 657 5.86 13.95 -21.46
N LEU A 658 6.17 14.55 -22.61
CA LEU A 658 5.29 14.52 -23.79
C LEU A 658 5.21 13.12 -24.44
N PHE A 659 6.28 12.32 -24.41
CA PHE A 659 6.24 10.92 -24.87
C PHE A 659 5.39 10.05 -23.94
N LYS A 660 5.56 10.17 -22.62
CA LYS A 660 4.72 9.47 -21.63
C LYS A 660 3.24 9.85 -21.82
N LYS A 661 2.95 11.14 -22.00
CA LYS A 661 1.60 11.64 -22.31
C LYS A 661 1.06 11.17 -23.66
N ALA A 662 1.88 11.01 -24.69
CA ALA A 662 1.43 10.41 -25.95
C ALA A 662 1.06 8.93 -25.76
N LEU A 663 1.86 8.20 -24.98
CA LEU A 663 1.67 6.78 -24.72
C LEU A 663 0.45 6.47 -23.83
N THR A 664 -0.16 7.45 -23.15
CA THR A 664 -1.47 7.23 -22.52
C THR A 664 -2.58 7.05 -23.56
N TYR A 665 -2.45 7.67 -24.74
CA TYR A 665 -3.42 7.56 -25.83
C TYR A 665 -3.18 6.34 -26.74
N ASP A 666 -1.91 5.95 -26.95
CA ASP A 666 -1.52 4.72 -27.66
C ASP A 666 -0.32 4.05 -26.95
N PRO A 667 -0.59 3.19 -25.94
CA PRO A 667 0.44 2.56 -25.12
C PRO A 667 1.39 1.62 -25.87
N ASN A 668 1.00 1.20 -27.08
CA ASN A 668 1.71 0.20 -27.87
C ASN A 668 2.49 0.82 -29.03
N HIS A 669 2.55 2.15 -29.13
CA HIS A 669 3.21 2.83 -30.24
C HIS A 669 4.75 2.67 -30.19
N GLU A 670 5.28 1.80 -31.07
CA GLU A 670 6.68 1.37 -31.06
C GLU A 670 7.68 2.54 -31.17
N ASP A 671 7.45 3.50 -32.07
CA ASP A 671 8.36 4.63 -32.27
C ASP A 671 8.39 5.57 -31.06
N SER A 672 7.25 5.74 -30.37
CA SER A 672 7.16 6.61 -29.20
C SER A 672 7.90 5.98 -28.02
N LEU A 673 7.76 4.67 -27.82
CA LEU A 673 8.56 3.91 -26.86
C LEU A 673 10.05 4.01 -27.20
N TYR A 674 10.43 3.84 -28.47
CA TYR A 674 11.81 3.92 -28.91
C TYR A 674 12.43 5.31 -28.67
N TYR A 675 11.70 6.39 -28.93
CA TYR A 675 12.18 7.76 -28.68
C TYR A 675 12.17 8.13 -27.20
N LEU A 676 11.21 7.62 -26.42
CA LEU A 676 11.23 7.77 -24.97
C LEU A 676 12.51 7.18 -24.38
N VAL A 677 12.90 5.97 -24.81
CA VAL A 677 14.16 5.34 -24.41
C VAL A 677 15.36 6.23 -24.72
N GLN A 678 15.42 6.83 -25.91
CA GLN A 678 16.52 7.74 -26.26
C GLN A 678 16.56 8.96 -25.33
N ALA A 679 15.40 9.52 -24.98
CA ALA A 679 15.30 10.64 -24.07
C ALA A 679 15.72 10.24 -22.64
N LEU A 680 15.24 9.10 -22.13
CA LEU A 680 15.60 8.55 -20.82
C LEU A 680 17.11 8.29 -20.69
N VAL A 681 17.70 7.59 -21.68
CA VAL A 681 19.14 7.33 -21.71
C VAL A 681 19.95 8.63 -21.80
N THR A 682 19.44 9.65 -22.49
CA THR A 682 20.09 10.97 -22.55
C THR A 682 20.02 11.71 -21.22
N LYS A 683 18.91 11.57 -20.48
CA LYS A 683 18.75 12.10 -19.11
C LYS A 683 19.66 11.38 -18.09
N GLY A 684 20.07 10.14 -18.41
CA GLY A 684 20.84 9.28 -17.50
C GLY A 684 19.98 8.21 -16.81
N ASP A 685 18.70 8.12 -17.16
CA ASP A 685 17.75 7.16 -16.61
C ASP A 685 17.84 5.83 -17.37
N LEU A 686 18.84 5.03 -17.02
CA LEU A 686 19.16 3.80 -17.73
C LEU A 686 18.16 2.69 -17.42
N GLN A 687 17.72 2.61 -16.17
CA GLN A 687 16.82 1.55 -15.71
C GLN A 687 15.46 1.67 -16.41
N GLU A 688 14.81 2.83 -16.33
CA GLU A 688 13.53 3.06 -17.01
C GLU A 688 13.67 2.88 -18.54
N GLY A 689 14.82 3.26 -19.09
CA GLY A 689 15.14 3.05 -20.51
C GLY A 689 15.21 1.58 -20.92
N ILE A 690 15.80 0.70 -20.09
CA ILE A 690 15.86 -0.74 -20.35
C ILE A 690 14.46 -1.37 -20.20
N GLU A 691 13.72 -1.02 -19.16
CA GLU A 691 12.34 -1.51 -18.94
C GLU A 691 11.41 -1.12 -20.09
N THR A 692 11.53 0.13 -20.58
CA THR A 692 10.77 0.61 -21.74
C THR A 692 11.13 -0.15 -23.02
N LEU A 693 12.41 -0.52 -23.21
CA LEU A 693 12.83 -1.36 -24.34
C LEU A 693 12.34 -2.81 -24.21
N GLU A 694 12.30 -3.36 -23.01
CA GLU A 694 11.74 -4.69 -22.75
C GLU A 694 10.24 -4.71 -23.03
N LYS A 695 9.50 -3.65 -22.66
CA LYS A 695 8.12 -3.44 -23.10
C LYS A 695 8.01 -3.40 -24.63
N LEU A 696 8.87 -2.62 -25.30
CA LEU A 696 8.89 -2.53 -26.76
C LEU A 696 9.12 -3.91 -27.42
N THR A 697 10.06 -4.71 -26.93
CA THR A 697 10.34 -6.05 -27.48
C THR A 697 9.26 -7.08 -27.16
N ARG A 698 8.48 -6.90 -26.08
CA ARG A 698 7.25 -7.68 -25.85
C ARG A 698 6.14 -7.31 -26.84
N ILE A 699 5.97 -6.02 -27.12
CA ILE A 699 4.98 -5.53 -28.11
C ILE A 699 5.35 -5.97 -29.53
N ASN A 700 6.62 -5.86 -29.90
CA ASN A 700 7.14 -6.31 -31.19
C ASN A 700 8.34 -7.26 -31.01
N PRO A 701 8.09 -8.58 -30.91
CA PRO A 701 9.13 -9.61 -30.82
C PRO A 701 10.01 -9.76 -32.08
N SER A 702 9.71 -9.01 -33.13
CA SER A 702 10.50 -8.91 -34.37
C SER A 702 11.25 -7.57 -34.49
N SER A 703 11.27 -6.75 -33.43
CA SER A 703 11.98 -5.46 -33.45
C SER A 703 13.50 -5.65 -33.30
N HIS A 704 14.19 -5.76 -34.45
CA HIS A 704 15.66 -5.78 -34.51
C HIS A 704 16.29 -4.61 -33.73
N ARG A 705 15.75 -3.39 -33.92
CA ARG A 705 16.26 -2.17 -33.25
C ARG A 705 16.08 -2.23 -31.73
N GLY A 706 14.99 -2.82 -31.24
CA GLY A 706 14.73 -2.99 -29.81
C GLY A 706 15.76 -3.89 -29.15
N TYR A 707 15.90 -5.12 -29.66
CA TYR A 707 16.88 -6.09 -29.14
C TYR A 707 18.33 -5.61 -29.25
N LYS A 708 18.69 -4.92 -30.35
CA LYS A 708 20.02 -4.31 -30.52
C LYS A 708 20.29 -3.25 -29.44
N GLN A 709 19.31 -2.39 -29.12
CA GLN A 709 19.48 -1.35 -28.10
C GLN A 709 19.54 -1.94 -26.68
N VAL A 710 18.72 -2.95 -26.37
CA VAL A 710 18.79 -3.66 -25.08
C VAL A 710 20.18 -4.25 -24.89
N GLY A 711 20.67 -4.97 -25.90
CA GLY A 711 22.00 -5.58 -25.89
C GLY A 711 23.11 -4.54 -25.72
N PHE A 712 23.05 -3.44 -26.46
CA PHE A 712 24.02 -2.36 -26.35
C PHE A 712 24.04 -1.70 -24.96
N LEU A 713 22.87 -1.32 -24.43
CA LEU A 713 22.78 -0.67 -23.13
C LEU A 713 23.21 -1.59 -21.99
N ARG A 714 22.84 -2.87 -22.02
CA ARG A 714 23.31 -3.85 -21.03
C ARG A 714 24.82 -4.05 -21.10
N ALA A 715 25.38 -4.24 -22.30
CA ALA A 715 26.83 -4.43 -22.46
C ALA A 715 27.64 -3.20 -22.03
N ARG A 716 27.15 -1.99 -22.32
CA ARG A 716 27.83 -0.74 -21.96
C ARG A 716 27.92 -0.52 -20.46
N ASN A 717 26.93 -1.00 -19.70
CA ASN A 717 26.81 -0.79 -18.27
C ASN A 717 26.99 -2.10 -17.48
N ALA A 718 27.64 -3.11 -18.08
CA ALA A 718 27.85 -4.39 -17.44
C ALA A 718 28.88 -4.29 -16.32
N GLU A 719 28.50 -4.72 -15.11
CA GLU A 719 29.39 -4.80 -13.94
C GLU A 719 29.82 -6.25 -13.67
N THR A 720 29.01 -7.21 -14.14
CA THR A 720 29.21 -8.64 -13.94
C THR A 720 29.25 -9.41 -15.25
N SER A 721 29.76 -10.65 -15.21
CA SER A 721 29.67 -11.57 -16.36
C SER A 721 28.23 -11.94 -16.71
N ALA A 722 27.29 -11.89 -15.75
CA ALA A 722 25.88 -12.17 -16.00
C ALA A 722 25.23 -11.07 -16.87
N ASP A 723 25.63 -9.81 -16.67
CA ASP A 723 25.15 -8.68 -17.47
C ASP A 723 25.60 -8.80 -18.93
N LEU A 724 26.86 -9.22 -19.15
CA LEU A 724 27.40 -9.49 -20.48
C LEU A 724 26.66 -10.64 -21.17
N LEU A 725 26.30 -11.70 -20.44
CA LEU A 725 25.50 -12.81 -20.99
C LEU A 725 24.08 -12.37 -21.35
N ALA A 726 23.45 -11.54 -20.51
CA ALA A 726 22.13 -10.97 -20.78
C ALA A 726 22.14 -10.02 -21.99
N ALA A 727 23.25 -9.31 -22.19
CA ALA A 727 23.50 -8.51 -23.38
C ALA A 727 23.68 -9.39 -24.63
N GLU A 728 24.52 -10.42 -24.56
CA GLU A 728 24.74 -11.39 -25.66
C GLU A 728 23.42 -12.02 -26.11
N LYS A 729 22.59 -12.52 -25.17
CA LYS A 729 21.28 -13.11 -25.49
C LYS A 729 20.36 -12.14 -26.27
N SER A 730 20.39 -10.86 -25.92
CA SER A 730 19.58 -9.84 -26.59
C SER A 730 20.13 -9.54 -28.00
N LEU A 731 21.46 -9.48 -28.14
CA LEU A 731 22.11 -9.29 -29.44
C LEU A 731 21.97 -10.50 -30.37
N ASP A 732 22.04 -11.72 -29.85
CA ASP A 732 21.78 -12.94 -30.63
C ASP A 732 20.35 -12.95 -31.17
N ARG A 733 19.38 -12.47 -30.37
CA ARG A 733 18.01 -12.31 -30.85
C ARG A 733 17.92 -11.24 -31.96
N ALA A 734 18.62 -10.12 -31.81
CA ALA A 734 18.69 -9.12 -32.88
C ALA A 734 19.32 -9.71 -34.16
N LEU A 735 20.43 -10.44 -34.03
CA LEU A 735 21.12 -11.07 -35.14
C LEU A 735 20.26 -12.12 -35.84
N ALA A 736 19.47 -12.89 -35.10
CA ALA A 736 18.53 -13.85 -35.67
C ALA A 736 17.42 -13.17 -36.50
N ILE A 737 17.02 -11.94 -36.13
CA ILE A 737 16.03 -11.16 -36.87
C ILE A 737 16.65 -10.53 -38.13
N ASN A 738 17.87 -10.01 -38.04
CA ASN A 738 18.60 -9.45 -39.18
C ASN A 738 20.08 -9.90 -39.20
N PRO A 739 20.38 -11.03 -39.87
CA PRO A 739 21.74 -11.59 -39.90
C PRO A 739 22.76 -10.75 -40.67
N GLU A 740 22.29 -9.83 -41.52
CA GLU A 740 23.16 -9.03 -42.40
C GLU A 740 23.66 -7.73 -41.74
N GLU A 741 23.12 -7.35 -40.58
CA GLU A 741 23.48 -6.11 -39.89
C GLU A 741 24.83 -6.24 -39.15
N THR A 742 25.83 -5.50 -39.63
CA THR A 742 27.20 -5.60 -39.13
C THR A 742 27.40 -5.03 -37.71
N GLY A 743 26.52 -4.13 -37.24
CA GLY A 743 26.64 -3.50 -35.93
C GLY A 743 26.37 -4.46 -34.77
N VAL A 744 25.39 -5.36 -34.90
CA VAL A 744 25.14 -6.40 -33.88
C VAL A 744 26.34 -7.35 -33.77
N LEU A 745 26.91 -7.77 -34.90
CA LEU A 745 28.09 -8.63 -34.92
C LEU A 745 29.35 -7.95 -34.37
N LEU A 746 29.47 -6.63 -34.58
CA LEU A 746 30.52 -5.83 -33.96
C LEU A 746 30.37 -5.83 -32.43
N LEU A 747 29.18 -5.55 -31.90
CA LEU A 747 28.92 -5.55 -30.44
C LEU A 747 29.16 -6.94 -29.82
N LEU A 748 28.71 -8.00 -30.48
CA LEU A 748 28.96 -9.38 -30.06
C LEU A 748 30.46 -9.71 -30.03
N GLY A 749 31.23 -9.29 -31.03
CA GLY A 749 32.69 -9.45 -31.03
C GLY A 749 33.38 -8.61 -29.95
N GLU A 750 32.85 -7.43 -29.63
CA GLU A 750 33.35 -6.60 -28.52
C GLU A 750 33.08 -7.25 -27.15
N ILE A 751 31.92 -7.89 -26.97
CA ILE A 751 31.62 -8.69 -25.76
C ILE A 751 32.58 -9.87 -25.65
N ASP A 752 32.83 -10.63 -26.73
CA ASP A 752 33.83 -11.71 -26.73
C ASP A 752 35.22 -11.19 -26.36
N LEU A 753 35.58 -10.00 -26.85
CA LEU A 753 36.85 -9.36 -26.55
C LEU A 753 36.98 -8.97 -25.06
N ILE A 754 35.89 -8.50 -24.44
CA ILE A 754 35.81 -8.23 -22.99
C ILE A 754 35.97 -9.53 -22.20
N GLN A 755 35.33 -10.60 -22.66
CA GLN A 755 35.38 -11.92 -22.02
C GLN A 755 36.74 -12.63 -22.18
N GLY A 756 37.61 -12.15 -23.09
CA GLY A 756 38.93 -12.72 -23.36
C GLY A 756 38.96 -13.76 -24.48
N GLU A 757 37.85 -13.96 -25.19
CA GLU A 757 37.68 -14.95 -26.26
C GLU A 757 38.21 -14.41 -27.60
N LEU A 758 39.54 -14.22 -27.67
CA LEU A 758 40.20 -13.51 -28.79
C LEU A 758 39.94 -14.15 -30.17
N GLU A 759 39.85 -15.48 -30.24
CA GLU A 759 39.60 -16.17 -31.50
C GLU A 759 38.15 -15.97 -31.98
N LYS A 760 37.18 -16.10 -31.08
CA LYS A 760 35.74 -15.87 -31.35
C LYS A 760 35.51 -14.41 -31.76
N ALA A 761 36.15 -13.47 -31.05
CA ALA A 761 36.13 -12.06 -31.38
C ALA A 761 36.71 -11.78 -32.79
N ASP A 762 37.89 -12.33 -33.14
CA ASP A 762 38.48 -12.10 -34.47
C ASP A 762 37.59 -12.67 -35.60
N GLN A 763 36.94 -13.82 -35.39
CA GLN A 763 36.01 -14.38 -36.37
C GLN A 763 34.83 -13.45 -36.65
N ARG A 764 34.20 -12.92 -35.58
CA ARG A 764 33.09 -11.95 -35.70
C ARG A 764 33.57 -10.66 -36.37
N PHE A 765 34.71 -10.10 -35.94
CA PHE A 765 35.26 -8.90 -36.58
C PHE A 765 35.72 -9.11 -38.02
N ALA A 766 36.22 -10.29 -38.38
CA ALA A 766 36.58 -10.64 -39.75
C ALA A 766 35.33 -10.63 -40.65
N TRP A 767 34.20 -11.12 -40.15
CA TRP A 767 32.93 -11.00 -40.85
C TRP A 767 32.50 -9.53 -41.01
N VAL A 768 32.54 -8.74 -39.93
CA VAL A 768 32.25 -7.30 -39.97
C VAL A 768 33.10 -6.59 -41.03
N CYS A 769 34.40 -6.84 -41.08
CA CYS A 769 35.31 -6.22 -42.04
C CYS A 769 35.07 -6.66 -43.50
N ARG A 770 34.52 -7.87 -43.70
CA ARG A 770 34.15 -8.37 -45.04
C ARG A 770 32.86 -7.72 -45.54
N SER A 771 31.85 -7.67 -44.68
CA SER A 771 30.53 -7.14 -45.00
C SER A 771 30.49 -5.61 -44.99
N ASN A 772 31.31 -4.96 -44.16
CA ASN A 772 31.50 -3.52 -44.09
C ASN A 772 33.00 -3.15 -44.25
N PRO A 773 33.47 -2.93 -45.50
CA PRO A 773 34.85 -2.48 -45.77
C PRO A 773 35.19 -1.09 -45.22
N ARG A 774 34.22 -0.37 -44.64
CA ARG A 774 34.39 0.93 -43.99
C ARG A 774 34.35 0.84 -42.46
N SER A 775 34.36 -0.37 -41.89
CA SER A 775 34.33 -0.57 -40.44
C SER A 775 35.61 -0.11 -39.76
N VAL A 776 35.59 1.07 -39.14
CA VAL A 776 36.74 1.60 -38.41
C VAL A 776 36.99 0.75 -37.16
N ALA A 777 35.91 0.43 -36.42
CA ALA A 777 35.99 -0.36 -35.20
C ALA A 777 36.45 -1.79 -35.51
N GLY A 778 35.86 -2.43 -36.52
CA GLY A 778 36.22 -3.79 -36.92
C GLY A 778 37.71 -3.92 -37.28
N PHE A 779 38.23 -3.06 -38.16
CA PHE A 779 39.66 -3.12 -38.51
C PHE A 779 40.56 -2.75 -37.33
N TYR A 780 40.18 -1.79 -36.49
CA TYR A 780 40.98 -1.42 -35.32
C TYR A 780 41.07 -2.57 -34.31
N LEU A 781 39.96 -3.24 -34.00
CA LEU A 781 39.90 -4.33 -33.03
C LEU A 781 40.60 -5.60 -33.53
N ARG A 782 40.54 -5.91 -34.84
CA ARG A 782 41.38 -6.96 -35.43
C ARG A 782 42.88 -6.62 -35.35
N GLY A 783 43.22 -5.35 -35.53
CA GLY A 783 44.59 -4.87 -35.34
C GLY A 783 45.07 -5.04 -33.89
N TYR A 784 44.19 -4.79 -32.92
CA TYR A 784 44.44 -5.03 -31.49
C TYR A 784 44.68 -6.52 -31.20
N ILE A 785 43.82 -7.41 -31.70
CA ILE A 785 43.98 -8.86 -31.51
C ILE A 785 45.30 -9.34 -32.11
N ALA A 786 45.62 -8.95 -33.35
CA ALA A 786 46.89 -9.30 -34.00
C ALA A 786 48.10 -8.78 -33.21
N TRP A 787 48.02 -7.57 -32.67
CA TRP A 787 49.07 -7.00 -31.80
C TRP A 787 49.25 -7.79 -30.51
N LYS A 788 48.13 -8.17 -29.87
CA LYS A 788 48.10 -8.95 -28.63
C LYS A 788 48.70 -10.35 -28.81
N SER A 789 48.45 -10.98 -29.96
CA SER A 789 48.98 -12.28 -30.35
C SER A 789 50.43 -12.24 -30.89
N GLY A 790 51.06 -11.06 -30.96
CA GLY A 790 52.43 -10.89 -31.42
C GLY A 790 52.61 -10.77 -32.96
N ASP A 791 51.53 -10.85 -33.74
CA ASP A 791 51.55 -10.64 -35.20
C ASP A 791 51.57 -9.14 -35.53
N ARG A 792 52.77 -8.57 -35.47
CA ARG A 792 53.00 -7.15 -35.76
C ARG A 792 52.73 -6.78 -37.22
N ALA A 793 52.82 -7.72 -38.16
CA ALA A 793 52.60 -7.45 -39.57
C ALA A 793 51.10 -7.27 -39.86
N SER A 794 50.26 -8.20 -39.40
CA SER A 794 48.81 -8.09 -39.52
C SER A 794 48.26 -6.91 -38.72
N ALA A 795 48.80 -6.65 -37.51
CA ALA A 795 48.41 -5.49 -36.71
C ALA A 795 48.61 -4.16 -37.45
N ARG A 796 49.75 -3.98 -38.15
CA ARG A 796 49.99 -2.79 -38.99
C ARG A 796 49.01 -2.72 -40.16
N SER A 797 48.80 -3.84 -40.87
CA SER A 797 47.89 -3.90 -42.01
C SER A 797 46.46 -3.51 -41.65
N PHE A 798 45.92 -4.09 -40.57
CA PHE A 798 44.57 -3.78 -40.10
C PHE A 798 44.45 -2.33 -39.59
N LEU A 799 45.45 -1.83 -38.86
CA LEU A 799 45.47 -0.44 -38.42
C LEU A 799 45.45 0.53 -39.60
N SER A 800 46.26 0.29 -40.65
CA SER A 800 46.24 1.10 -41.87
C SER A 800 44.87 1.11 -42.55
N ARG A 801 44.17 -0.04 -42.57
CA ARG A 801 42.79 -0.12 -43.10
C ARG A 801 41.79 0.65 -42.24
N ALA A 802 41.89 0.59 -40.91
CA ALA A 802 41.04 1.37 -40.00
C ALA A 802 41.20 2.88 -40.24
N ILE A 803 42.45 3.35 -40.41
CA ILE A 803 42.75 4.76 -40.73
C ILE A 803 42.18 5.16 -42.10
N GLN A 804 42.32 4.29 -43.10
CA GLN A 804 41.80 4.54 -44.44
C GLN A 804 40.26 4.62 -44.44
N ALA A 805 39.59 3.69 -43.74
CA ALA A 805 38.15 3.68 -43.57
C ALA A 805 37.65 4.97 -42.91
N LYS A 806 38.35 5.43 -41.86
CA LYS A 806 38.02 6.67 -41.15
C LYS A 806 38.13 7.92 -42.02
N LYS A 807 39.14 8.01 -42.89
CA LYS A 807 39.31 9.12 -43.85
C LYS A 807 38.17 9.22 -44.87
N GLN A 808 37.41 8.14 -45.07
CA GLN A 808 36.28 8.08 -46.00
C GLN A 808 34.94 8.48 -45.36
N GLU A 809 34.88 8.76 -44.05
CA GLU A 809 33.67 9.25 -43.37
C GLU A 809 33.33 10.70 -43.81
N LYS A 810 32.43 10.86 -44.79
CA LYS A 810 31.91 12.18 -45.19
C LYS A 810 30.66 12.57 -44.40
N LYS A 811 30.52 13.87 -44.13
CA LYS A 811 29.27 14.50 -43.65
C LYS A 811 28.56 15.15 -44.85
N PRO A 812 27.34 14.75 -45.22
CA PRO A 812 26.60 15.40 -46.30
C PRO A 812 26.25 16.86 -45.95
N LYS A 813 26.25 17.77 -46.93
CA LYS A 813 25.72 19.13 -46.76
C LYS A 813 24.22 19.13 -47.04
N GLY A 814 23.39 19.52 -46.06
CA GLY A 814 21.98 19.91 -46.28
C GLY A 814 20.86 19.06 -45.66
N SER A 815 21.12 18.13 -44.74
CA SER A 815 20.10 17.19 -44.23
C SER A 815 19.16 17.78 -43.15
N THR A 816 17.83 17.80 -43.37
CA THR A 816 16.83 18.37 -42.43
C THR A 816 15.53 17.57 -42.19
N SER A 817 15.43 16.28 -42.55
CA SER A 817 14.27 15.45 -42.15
C SER A 817 14.63 13.99 -41.86
N GLU A 818 13.72 13.26 -41.22
CA GLU A 818 13.86 11.88 -40.76
C GLU A 818 14.35 10.94 -41.88
N GLY A 819 15.53 10.37 -41.65
CA GLY A 819 16.32 9.62 -42.64
C GLY A 819 17.67 10.26 -42.96
N ASP A 820 17.90 11.50 -42.54
CA ASP A 820 19.00 12.30 -43.08
C ASP A 820 20.03 12.71 -42.00
N VAL A 821 21.26 12.22 -42.19
CA VAL A 821 22.25 11.98 -41.12
C VAL A 821 22.94 13.28 -40.67
N ARG A 822 22.54 13.83 -39.51
CA ARG A 822 23.33 14.85 -38.79
C ARG A 822 24.61 14.28 -38.15
N LEU A 823 24.69 12.95 -38.04
CA LEU A 823 25.89 12.16 -37.72
C LEU A 823 26.59 11.73 -39.02
N LYS A 824 27.84 11.28 -38.97
CA LYS A 824 28.49 10.73 -40.17
C LYS A 824 27.65 9.53 -40.66
N MET A 825 27.49 9.34 -41.97
CA MET A 825 26.64 8.30 -42.59
C MET A 825 26.93 6.85 -42.13
N HIS A 826 28.00 6.62 -41.36
CA HIS A 826 28.47 5.31 -40.92
C HIS A 826 29.07 5.34 -39.51
N THR A 827 28.48 6.04 -38.53
CA THR A 827 28.93 5.85 -37.13
C THR A 827 28.46 4.50 -36.62
N GLU A 828 29.39 3.55 -36.55
CA GLU A 828 29.17 2.25 -35.91
C GLU A 828 28.84 2.46 -34.43
N VAL A 829 27.83 1.74 -33.93
CA VAL A 829 27.56 1.65 -32.50
C VAL A 829 28.55 0.64 -31.91
N THR A 830 29.35 1.09 -30.96
CA THR A 830 30.51 0.36 -30.40
C THR A 830 30.60 0.67 -28.91
N LEU A 831 31.12 -0.28 -28.14
CA LEU A 831 31.47 -0.13 -26.72
C LEU A 831 32.77 0.67 -26.52
N PHE A 832 33.60 0.79 -27.56
CA PHE A 832 34.95 1.35 -27.49
C PHE A 832 35.17 2.63 -28.30
N PRO A 833 34.19 3.56 -28.42
CA PRO A 833 34.27 4.66 -29.38
C PRO A 833 35.48 5.58 -29.13
N LEU A 834 35.93 5.72 -27.88
CA LEU A 834 37.01 6.63 -27.50
C LEU A 834 38.39 6.23 -28.07
N PHE A 835 38.63 4.93 -28.31
CA PHE A 835 39.96 4.42 -28.68
C PHE A 835 40.32 4.71 -30.14
N PHE A 836 39.32 4.94 -30.99
CA PHE A 836 39.54 5.25 -32.41
C PHE A 836 38.89 6.56 -32.88
N LYS A 837 38.17 7.28 -32.00
CA LYS A 837 37.61 8.62 -32.28
C LYS A 837 38.65 9.59 -32.85
N ASN A 838 39.87 9.59 -32.30
CA ASN A 838 41.00 10.46 -32.72
C ASN A 838 42.17 9.68 -33.35
N LEU A 839 41.91 8.48 -33.87
CA LEU A 839 42.87 7.73 -34.69
C LEU A 839 43.42 8.59 -35.85
N ASP A 840 44.65 9.07 -35.71
CA ASP A 840 45.43 9.82 -36.71
C ASP A 840 46.87 9.29 -36.67
N ASP A 841 47.34 8.75 -37.79
CA ASP A 841 48.65 8.11 -37.86
C ASP A 841 49.78 9.12 -38.01
N LYS A 842 50.30 9.59 -36.88
CA LYS A 842 51.53 10.40 -36.85
C LYS A 842 52.77 9.62 -36.40
N THR A 843 52.65 8.35 -35.99
CA THR A 843 53.79 7.66 -35.33
C THR A 843 54.02 6.20 -35.71
N GLY A 844 53.07 5.48 -36.33
CA GLY A 844 53.23 4.05 -36.67
C GLY A 844 53.54 3.10 -35.49
N ASN A 845 53.45 3.58 -34.23
CA ASN A 845 53.81 2.82 -33.04
C ASN A 845 52.59 2.05 -32.52
N LEU A 846 52.56 0.74 -32.80
CA LEU A 846 51.46 -0.16 -32.40
C LEU A 846 51.24 -0.21 -30.88
N ASP A 847 52.32 -0.20 -30.09
CA ASP A 847 52.20 -0.26 -28.62
C ASP A 847 51.54 1.01 -28.08
N LYS A 848 51.88 2.18 -28.64
CA LYS A 848 51.20 3.45 -28.29
C LYS A 848 49.72 3.43 -28.70
N THR A 849 49.38 2.79 -29.81
CA THR A 849 48.02 2.74 -30.35
C THR A 849 47.09 1.82 -29.57
N PHE A 850 47.56 0.65 -29.16
CA PHE A 850 46.71 -0.42 -28.60
C PHE A 850 46.79 -0.56 -27.08
N LYS A 851 47.84 -0.06 -26.43
CA LYS A 851 48.04 -0.20 -24.97
C LYS A 851 46.91 0.41 -24.15
N ALA A 852 46.32 1.52 -24.58
CA ALA A 852 45.20 2.14 -23.87
C ALA A 852 43.96 1.23 -23.84
N LEU A 853 43.68 0.51 -24.95
CA LEU A 853 42.60 -0.47 -25.00
C LEU A 853 42.94 -1.71 -24.16
N ASP A 854 44.19 -2.20 -24.21
CA ASP A 854 44.65 -3.32 -23.39
C ASP A 854 44.48 -3.05 -21.88
N GLU A 855 44.86 -1.85 -21.43
CA GLU A 855 44.68 -1.43 -20.03
C GLU A 855 43.22 -1.25 -19.63
N HIS A 856 42.36 -0.85 -20.58
CA HIS A 856 40.92 -0.73 -20.35
C HIS A 856 40.26 -2.09 -20.21
N LEU A 857 40.55 -3.03 -21.11
CA LEU A 857 40.00 -4.38 -21.08
C LEU A 857 40.42 -5.15 -19.81
N LYS A 858 41.64 -4.91 -19.29
CA LYS A 858 42.09 -5.49 -18.00
C LYS A 858 41.28 -5.03 -16.78
N LYS A 859 40.57 -3.91 -16.87
CA LYS A 859 39.72 -3.37 -15.80
C LYS A 859 38.26 -3.81 -15.91
N MET A 860 37.88 -4.40 -17.05
CA MET A 860 36.55 -4.93 -17.28
C MET A 860 36.42 -6.33 -16.67
N PRO A 861 35.21 -6.76 -16.27
CA PRO A 861 35.01 -8.03 -15.58
C PRO A 861 35.43 -9.22 -16.48
N PRO A 862 36.36 -10.09 -16.05
CA PRO A 862 36.74 -11.29 -16.81
C PRO A 862 35.67 -12.37 -16.69
N ALA A 863 35.49 -13.18 -17.75
CA ALA A 863 34.50 -14.28 -17.78
C ALA A 863 34.81 -15.48 -16.84
N ALA A 864 35.95 -15.48 -16.14
CA ALA A 864 36.48 -16.64 -15.42
C ALA A 864 35.78 -16.97 -14.08
N ALA A 865 34.46 -16.77 -13.99
CA ALA A 865 33.63 -17.20 -12.85
C ALA A 865 32.41 -18.04 -13.27
N LEU A 866 32.38 -18.59 -14.50
CA LEU A 866 31.20 -19.28 -15.06
C LEU A 866 31.31 -20.80 -15.24
N PHE A 867 32.41 -21.47 -14.83
CA PHE A 867 32.57 -22.91 -15.05
C PHE A 867 32.77 -23.80 -13.81
N GLU A 868 32.68 -23.29 -12.58
CA GLU A 868 32.75 -24.16 -11.37
C GLU A 868 31.40 -24.50 -10.71
N LYS A 869 30.25 -24.08 -11.25
CA LYS A 869 28.93 -24.36 -10.64
C LYS A 869 27.81 -24.79 -11.59
N SER A 870 28.12 -25.45 -12.70
CA SER A 870 27.08 -26.09 -13.54
C SER A 870 27.37 -27.57 -13.76
N GLY A 871 27.30 -28.33 -12.66
CA GLY A 871 27.03 -29.75 -12.75
C GLY A 871 25.63 -29.96 -13.33
N SER A 872 25.57 -30.34 -14.60
CA SER A 872 24.57 -31.23 -15.21
C SER A 872 23.11 -31.04 -14.77
N LYS A 873 22.29 -30.45 -15.65
CA LYS A 873 21.15 -31.14 -16.28
C LYS A 873 20.59 -30.31 -17.43
N THR A 874 20.75 -30.88 -18.62
CA THR A 874 20.00 -30.63 -19.85
C THR A 874 18.50 -30.49 -19.59
N PHE A 875 17.84 -29.51 -20.19
CA PHE A 875 16.53 -29.67 -20.84
C PHE A 875 16.36 -28.58 -21.92
N TYR A 876 15.61 -28.97 -22.95
CA TYR A 876 15.42 -28.36 -24.28
C TYR A 876 14.95 -26.92 -24.30
#